data_AF-A0A937S3R8-F1
#
_entry.id   AF-A0A937S3R8-F1
#
_cell.length_a   1.000
_cell.length_b   1.000
_cell.length_c   1.000
_cell.angle_alpha   90.00
_cell.angle_beta   90.00
_cell.angle_gamma   90.00
#
_symmetry.space_group_name_H-M   'P 1'
#
loop_
_entity.id
_entity.type
_entity.pdbx_description
1 polymer ?
#
loop_
_entity_poly.entity_id
_entity_poly.type
_entity_poly.pdbx_seq_one_letter_code
_entity_poly.pdbx_strand_id
1 'polypeptide(L)'
;MLNSRQMGKSSLRVRTMRRLQGDHIVCVVIDVTAIGTQQVTPDRWYAGLVGTIVNSLKLQINLRSWWREHEHLSAVNRLNVFIESVLLVEIHQPIVIFIDEIDSILSLMFKDDFFAFIRACYNKRADAPDYNRLTFALLGVAAASDLVQDKNRTPFNIGQIIDLNGFQLHETQPLIQGLATKVSNPEAVLRTVLDWTGGQPFLTQKLCDLVLNTATPIPANAVDWIEQQVSQNVIQNWEAQDEPEHLKTIRDRLLRNERRVAQLLGLYQQVLQLDGIAADGSFGQVELQLSGLVVKQQGKLKVYNRIYASVFDLRWVEKALSDLRPYAEALNAWIASNQEDASPLLQGQALQNAQAWAAGKSLSTEDYQFLNASQERQQREAQRTAKRQIRVGSAFLSLSLVGTMTAVILASMVYKVEQIQALNAVSEKLLGSNQQLETQQLEALIASVKASQQLKDVVGNQSELKTKTANVLQQVIYAIQESNRLERHHDSVNSVSFSPDGQTIASASDDKTIKLWSRDGTELKTLNGHHDSVNSVSFSPDGQTIASASDDKTIKLWSRDGTELKTLNGHRGTVTSVSFSPDGQTIASASDDKTIKLWKRDGIELKTLTGHNGAVTSVSFSPDGQTIASASEDSTVKLWNREGKALKTLKGHGDKVYSVSFSPDSQILATASWDYTVKLWRRDGTPLKTLLGHNDRVMSVSFSPDGQTIVTASSDKTIKLWRQDGTLLKTLKGHNDRITSVSFSPDGQTIASASFDQTIRFWKIDGSLPLILQGHTGDVYKVSFSPNGQTIATASYDRTVKLWNRDGRALTTLKGHRERVWDISFSPDGQTIATASWDKTIKLWRRDGRLLGTLTGHSGWVMSVSFSPDGQTISSTGSDRSIILWNASSKKIKQKWHTNHQGNVADIRFSPVNVSLPLGTNQTISGAMLEGAIATASDDKTVKLWSHDGKAIGELKGHRDEVNGINFSPDGKTIATASDDKTVKLWALDGTLLRTLTGHTERIISVSFSPDGNVMATAGFDKTIKLWRTSDGSPLQTFSGHTDWVWHVSFSPDGKLLASASRDQTTRLWQLDSTKQQLSELKALLPFSCQWLHDYLKTNPKLEEYDRHICNSYGDAP
;
A
#
# COMPACT_ATOMS: atom_id res chain seq x y z
N MET A 1 11.64 7.09 -30.50
CA MET A 1 10.17 7.19 -30.32
C MET A 1 9.48 7.60 -31.62
N LEU A 2 8.25 7.15 -31.86
CA LEU A 2 7.43 7.51 -33.03
C LEU A 2 6.31 8.47 -32.63
N ASN A 3 6.46 9.76 -32.90
CA ASN A 3 5.63 10.79 -32.27
C ASN A 3 4.16 10.90 -32.78
N SER A 4 3.68 10.00 -33.65
CA SER A 4 2.26 9.87 -34.01
C SER A 4 1.89 8.53 -34.66
N ARG A 5 0.60 8.16 -34.62
CA ARG A 5 0.05 6.93 -35.27
C ARG A 5 0.15 6.92 -36.81
N GLN A 6 0.56 8.03 -37.44
CA GLN A 6 0.63 8.16 -38.90
C GLN A 6 2.04 8.47 -39.44
N MET A 7 3.11 8.12 -38.72
CA MET A 7 4.50 8.20 -39.24
C MET A 7 4.92 6.96 -40.05
N GLY A 8 3.98 6.13 -40.52
CA GLY A 8 4.31 4.93 -41.29
C GLY A 8 5.03 3.84 -40.49
N LYS A 9 4.79 3.74 -39.17
CA LYS A 9 5.42 2.74 -38.27
C LYS A 9 5.32 1.31 -38.84
N SER A 10 4.13 0.93 -39.28
CA SER A 10 3.87 -0.39 -39.85
C SER A 10 4.64 -0.60 -41.16
N SER A 11 4.75 0.45 -42.00
CA SER A 11 5.53 0.41 -43.25
C SER A 11 7.04 0.27 -42.97
N LEU A 12 7.56 1.01 -41.99
CA LEU A 12 8.95 0.90 -41.56
C LEU A 12 9.26 -0.48 -41.00
N ARG A 13 8.41 -0.99 -40.10
CA ARG A 13 8.52 -2.35 -39.56
C ARG A 13 8.54 -3.39 -40.68
N VAL A 14 7.60 -3.32 -41.62
CA VAL A 14 7.52 -4.29 -42.74
C VAL A 14 8.76 -4.23 -43.64
N ARG A 15 9.25 -3.04 -43.99
CA ARG A 15 10.48 -2.89 -44.79
C ARG A 15 11.72 -3.40 -44.04
N THR A 16 11.84 -3.07 -42.76
CA THR A 16 12.93 -3.53 -41.89
C THR A 16 12.91 -5.05 -41.76
N MET A 17 11.74 -5.63 -41.50
CA MET A 17 11.54 -7.07 -41.41
C MET A 17 11.93 -7.77 -42.71
N ARG A 18 11.51 -7.26 -43.88
CA ARG A 18 11.91 -7.83 -45.18
C ARG A 18 13.42 -7.81 -45.38
N ARG A 19 14.09 -6.73 -44.98
CA ARG A 19 15.56 -6.62 -45.04
C ARG A 19 16.23 -7.65 -44.13
N LEU A 20 15.82 -7.72 -42.87
CA LEU A 20 16.33 -8.70 -41.90
C LEU A 20 16.10 -10.15 -42.36
N GLN A 21 14.93 -10.45 -42.94
CA GLN A 21 14.64 -11.76 -43.52
C GLN A 21 15.56 -12.08 -44.71
N GLY A 22 15.89 -11.09 -45.54
CA GLY A 22 16.92 -11.23 -46.59
C GLY A 22 18.31 -11.56 -46.02
N ASP A 23 18.63 -11.02 -44.84
CA ASP A 23 19.85 -11.31 -44.08
C ASP A 23 19.75 -12.60 -43.23
N HIS A 24 18.75 -13.46 -43.51
CA HIS A 24 18.54 -14.76 -42.86
C HIS A 24 18.21 -14.67 -41.36
N ILE A 25 17.65 -13.54 -40.92
CA ILE A 25 17.19 -13.31 -39.54
C ILE A 25 15.69 -13.63 -39.42
N VAL A 26 15.36 -14.44 -38.42
CA VAL A 26 13.97 -14.84 -38.11
C VAL A 26 13.26 -13.67 -37.43
N CYS A 27 12.10 -13.29 -37.94
CA CYS A 27 11.35 -12.15 -37.41
C CYS A 27 9.95 -12.55 -36.93
N VAL A 28 9.55 -12.05 -35.77
CA VAL A 28 8.20 -12.20 -35.20
C VAL A 28 7.61 -10.82 -34.97
N VAL A 29 6.31 -10.67 -35.21
CA VAL A 29 5.58 -9.44 -34.93
C VAL A 29 4.49 -9.75 -33.91
N ILE A 30 4.50 -8.99 -32.82
CA ILE A 30 3.50 -9.06 -31.76
C ILE A 30 2.78 -7.73 -31.71
N ASP A 31 1.51 -7.74 -32.09
CA ASP A 31 0.61 -6.61 -31.88
C ASP A 31 -0.02 -6.73 -30.50
N VAL A 32 0.37 -5.85 -29.58
CA VAL A 32 -0.10 -5.90 -28.19
C VAL A 32 -1.60 -5.57 -28.09
N THR A 33 -2.15 -4.80 -29.03
CA THR A 33 -3.57 -4.47 -29.04
C THR A 33 -4.43 -5.68 -29.38
N ALA A 34 -3.94 -6.57 -30.24
CA ALA A 34 -4.65 -7.79 -30.64
C ALA A 34 -4.78 -8.81 -29.49
N ILE A 35 -3.91 -8.75 -28.48
CA ILE A 35 -3.97 -9.60 -27.28
C ILE A 35 -5.03 -9.10 -26.28
N GLY A 36 -5.31 -7.79 -26.28
CA GLY A 36 -6.24 -7.12 -25.37
C GLY A 36 -5.54 -6.43 -24.20
N THR A 37 -5.92 -5.18 -23.93
CA THR A 37 -5.24 -4.29 -22.97
C THR A 37 -6.16 -3.71 -21.88
N GLN A 38 -7.45 -4.00 -21.95
CA GLN A 38 -8.45 -3.59 -20.95
C GLN A 38 -9.04 -4.84 -20.27
N GLN A 39 -9.00 -4.90 -18.94
CA GLN A 39 -9.55 -6.00 -18.13
C GLN A 39 -8.97 -7.40 -18.42
N VAL A 40 -7.76 -7.47 -18.99
CA VAL A 40 -7.04 -8.72 -19.24
C VAL A 40 -6.18 -9.10 -18.04
N THR A 41 -6.22 -10.38 -17.65
CA THR A 41 -5.36 -10.92 -16.59
C THR A 41 -3.94 -11.14 -17.10
N PRO A 42 -2.90 -11.07 -16.23
CA PRO A 42 -1.52 -11.34 -16.65
C PRO A 42 -1.38 -12.68 -17.37
N ASP A 43 -1.97 -13.74 -16.81
CA ASP A 43 -1.91 -15.09 -17.37
C ASP A 43 -2.41 -15.16 -18.82
N ARG A 44 -3.56 -14.55 -19.11
CA ARG A 44 -4.13 -14.52 -20.47
C ARG A 44 -3.29 -13.67 -21.43
N TRP A 45 -2.74 -12.56 -20.94
CA TRP A 45 -1.92 -11.66 -21.74
C TRP A 45 -0.61 -12.34 -22.19
N TYR A 46 0.14 -12.92 -21.26
CA TYR A 46 1.39 -13.63 -21.56
C TYR A 46 1.14 -14.90 -22.39
N ALA A 47 0.04 -15.62 -22.17
CA ALA A 47 -0.35 -16.76 -23.00
C ALA A 47 -0.63 -16.32 -24.45
N GLY A 48 -1.32 -15.19 -24.64
CA GLY A 48 -1.57 -14.61 -25.97
C GLY A 48 -0.28 -14.16 -26.66
N LEU A 49 0.66 -13.58 -25.90
CA LEU A 49 1.98 -13.19 -26.39
C LEU A 49 2.75 -14.42 -26.91
N VAL A 50 2.86 -15.47 -26.09
CA VAL A 50 3.52 -16.72 -26.49
C VAL A 50 2.80 -17.40 -27.64
N GLY A 51 1.46 -17.39 -27.65
CA GLY A 51 0.65 -17.88 -28.77
C GLY A 51 0.96 -17.18 -30.08
N THR A 52 1.21 -15.88 -30.05
CA THR A 52 1.60 -15.12 -31.23
C THR A 52 2.97 -15.56 -31.75
N ILE A 53 3.94 -15.80 -30.85
CA ILE A 53 5.27 -16.30 -31.21
C ILE A 53 5.19 -17.70 -31.82
N VAL A 54 4.52 -18.64 -31.14
CA VAL A 54 4.35 -20.03 -31.60
C VAL A 54 3.70 -20.08 -32.98
N ASN A 55 2.63 -19.32 -33.18
CA ASN A 55 1.91 -19.29 -34.46
C ASN A 55 2.76 -18.64 -35.58
N SER A 56 3.47 -17.55 -35.27
CA SER A 56 4.31 -16.84 -36.26
C SER A 56 5.48 -17.68 -36.73
N LEU A 57 6.08 -18.46 -35.83
CA LEU A 57 7.25 -19.29 -36.12
C LEU A 57 6.91 -20.74 -36.48
N LYS A 58 5.63 -21.13 -36.38
CA LYS A 58 5.15 -22.51 -36.62
C LYS A 58 5.90 -23.55 -35.77
N LEU A 59 6.16 -23.22 -34.51
CA LEU A 59 6.85 -24.10 -33.56
C LEU A 59 6.02 -25.36 -33.29
N GLN A 60 6.67 -26.51 -33.14
CA GLN A 60 6.00 -27.82 -33.02
C GLN A 60 5.59 -28.11 -31.58
N ILE A 61 4.83 -27.20 -30.97
CA ILE A 61 4.43 -27.25 -29.58
C ILE A 61 2.91 -27.09 -29.41
N ASN A 62 2.29 -27.96 -28.61
CA ASN A 62 0.92 -27.75 -28.19
C ASN A 62 0.91 -26.73 -27.04
N LEU A 63 0.73 -25.45 -27.40
CA LEU A 63 0.77 -24.36 -26.44
C LEU A 63 -0.23 -24.54 -25.30
N ARG A 64 -1.43 -25.08 -25.58
CA ARG A 64 -2.48 -25.20 -24.55
C ARG A 64 -2.09 -26.20 -23.47
N SER A 65 -1.51 -27.34 -23.85
CA SER A 65 -1.01 -28.31 -22.86
C SER A 65 0.23 -27.79 -22.17
N TRP A 66 1.19 -27.25 -22.93
CA TRP A 66 2.45 -26.74 -22.38
C TRP A 66 2.21 -25.61 -21.36
N TRP A 67 1.32 -24.66 -21.68
CA TRP A 67 1.00 -23.54 -20.79
C TRP A 67 0.33 -24.00 -19.49
N ARG A 68 -0.50 -25.05 -19.56
CA ARG A 68 -1.18 -25.65 -18.40
C ARG A 68 -0.22 -26.47 -17.54
N GLU A 69 0.72 -27.21 -18.14
CA GLU A 69 1.75 -27.96 -17.40
C GLU A 69 2.64 -27.05 -16.55
N HIS A 70 2.86 -25.83 -17.03
CA HIS A 70 3.63 -24.82 -16.32
C HIS A 70 2.76 -23.90 -15.44
N GLU A 71 1.51 -24.28 -15.11
CA GLU A 71 0.57 -23.41 -14.39
C GLU A 71 1.04 -22.98 -13.00
N HIS A 72 1.93 -23.78 -12.40
CA HIS A 72 2.57 -23.52 -11.11
C HIS A 72 3.54 -22.33 -11.12
N LEU A 73 3.99 -21.87 -12.30
CA LEU A 73 4.84 -20.69 -12.46
C LEU A 73 4.01 -19.43 -12.68
N SER A 74 4.55 -18.28 -12.28
CA SER A 74 3.98 -16.97 -12.66
C SER A 74 3.99 -16.79 -14.18
N ALA A 75 3.07 -15.98 -14.70
CA ALA A 75 2.90 -15.79 -16.14
C ALA A 75 4.19 -15.31 -16.85
N VAL A 76 4.95 -14.41 -16.20
CA VAL A 76 6.26 -13.94 -16.70
C VAL A 76 7.34 -15.03 -16.64
N ASN A 77 7.33 -15.88 -15.62
CA ASN A 77 8.26 -17.00 -15.54
C ASN A 77 7.96 -18.07 -16.59
N ARG A 78 6.69 -18.30 -16.94
CA ARG A 78 6.34 -19.18 -18.08
C ARG A 78 6.87 -18.63 -19.40
N LEU A 79 6.79 -17.32 -19.63
CA LEU A 79 7.43 -16.69 -20.79
C LEU A 79 8.94 -16.91 -20.79
N ASN A 80 9.61 -16.75 -19.65
CA ASN A 80 11.05 -17.00 -19.53
C ASN A 80 11.43 -18.46 -19.85
N VAL A 81 10.72 -19.43 -19.25
CA VAL A 81 10.94 -20.85 -19.53
C VAL A 81 10.65 -21.16 -21.00
N PHE A 82 9.60 -20.58 -21.60
CA PHE A 82 9.30 -20.77 -23.02
C PHE A 82 10.43 -20.30 -23.92
N ILE A 83 11.00 -19.11 -23.65
CA ILE A 83 12.11 -18.59 -24.44
C ILE A 83 13.33 -19.53 -24.33
N GLU A 84 13.62 -19.99 -23.13
CA GLU A 84 14.80 -20.81 -22.85
C GLU A 84 14.69 -22.25 -23.36
N SER A 85 13.57 -22.93 -23.09
CA SER A 85 13.42 -24.36 -23.35
C SER A 85 12.78 -24.70 -24.69
N VAL A 86 12.15 -23.72 -25.35
CA VAL A 86 11.46 -23.92 -26.63
C VAL A 86 12.04 -23.02 -27.70
N LEU A 87 11.94 -21.70 -27.55
CA LEU A 87 12.25 -20.78 -28.66
C LEU A 87 13.73 -20.84 -29.07
N LEU A 88 14.65 -20.72 -28.11
CA LEU A 88 16.09 -20.71 -28.38
C LEU A 88 16.64 -22.09 -28.76
N VAL A 89 15.93 -23.16 -28.41
CA VAL A 89 16.26 -24.56 -28.73
C VAL A 89 15.81 -24.92 -30.14
N GLU A 90 14.58 -24.54 -30.54
CA GLU A 90 14.05 -24.87 -31.87
C GLU A 90 14.66 -23.97 -32.97
N ILE A 91 14.88 -22.69 -32.67
CA ILE A 91 15.38 -21.70 -33.65
C ILE A 91 16.86 -21.41 -33.38
N HIS A 92 17.70 -21.70 -34.36
CA HIS A 92 19.17 -21.54 -34.26
C HIS A 92 19.68 -20.24 -34.89
N GLN A 93 18.88 -19.60 -35.74
CA GLN A 93 19.19 -18.31 -36.38
C GLN A 93 19.03 -17.14 -35.38
N PRO A 94 19.54 -15.94 -35.70
CA PRO A 94 19.17 -14.72 -34.98
C PRO A 94 17.67 -14.45 -35.08
N ILE A 95 17.08 -14.02 -33.97
CA ILE A 95 15.64 -13.79 -33.80
C ILE A 95 15.41 -12.33 -33.43
N VAL A 96 14.54 -11.65 -34.17
CA VAL A 96 14.05 -10.31 -33.83
C VAL A 96 12.56 -10.37 -33.56
N ILE A 97 12.17 -10.03 -32.33
CA ILE A 97 10.77 -9.93 -31.91
C ILE A 97 10.37 -8.45 -31.91
N PHE A 98 9.57 -8.06 -32.88
CA PHE A 98 8.95 -6.74 -32.96
C PHE A 98 7.70 -6.69 -32.06
N ILE A 99 7.71 -5.80 -31.07
CA ILE A 99 6.54 -5.50 -30.24
C ILE A 99 5.94 -4.19 -30.74
N ASP A 100 4.78 -4.25 -31.38
CA ASP A 100 4.08 -3.10 -31.95
C ASP A 100 3.03 -2.53 -31.01
N GLU A 101 2.75 -1.23 -31.16
CA GLU A 101 1.84 -0.46 -30.30
C GLU A 101 2.15 -0.62 -28.80
N ILE A 102 3.44 -0.56 -28.43
CA ILE A 102 3.90 -0.75 -27.04
C ILE A 102 3.21 0.20 -26.06
N ASP A 103 2.78 1.39 -26.50
CA ASP A 103 2.04 2.37 -25.70
C ASP A 103 0.72 1.81 -25.15
N SER A 104 0.16 0.81 -25.82
CA SER A 104 -1.10 0.18 -25.42
C SER A 104 -0.99 -0.58 -24.11
N ILE A 105 0.22 -0.87 -23.63
CA ILE A 105 0.43 -1.46 -22.31
C ILE A 105 0.23 -0.46 -21.16
N LEU A 106 0.12 0.84 -21.42
CA LEU A 106 -0.04 1.85 -20.37
C LEU A 106 -1.21 1.54 -19.41
N SER A 107 -2.28 0.94 -19.94
CA SER A 107 -3.46 0.50 -19.17
C SER A 107 -3.25 -0.80 -18.37
N LEU A 108 -2.16 -1.53 -18.59
CA LEU A 108 -1.84 -2.75 -17.85
C LEU A 108 -1.23 -2.40 -16.49
N MET A 109 -1.76 -3.01 -15.44
CA MET A 109 -1.30 -2.84 -14.05
C MET A 109 -0.04 -3.68 -13.74
N PHE A 110 0.39 -4.55 -14.65
CA PHE A 110 1.50 -5.51 -14.46
C PHE A 110 2.63 -5.34 -15.51
N LYS A 111 2.66 -4.21 -16.23
CA LYS A 111 3.60 -3.94 -17.33
C LYS A 111 5.07 -3.95 -16.91
N ASP A 112 5.37 -3.61 -15.65
CA ASP A 112 6.76 -3.54 -15.16
C ASP A 112 7.46 -4.91 -15.16
N ASP A 113 6.71 -6.00 -14.95
CA ASP A 113 7.26 -7.37 -15.02
C ASP A 113 7.73 -7.76 -16.42
N PHE A 114 7.06 -7.26 -17.46
CA PHE A 114 7.41 -7.52 -18.86
C PHE A 114 8.75 -6.87 -19.23
N PHE A 115 8.97 -5.63 -18.78
CA PHE A 115 10.23 -4.93 -18.99
C PHE A 115 11.38 -5.51 -18.15
N ALA A 116 11.10 -5.90 -16.91
CA ALA A 116 12.06 -6.63 -16.07
C ALA A 116 12.48 -7.95 -16.74
N PHE A 117 11.55 -8.65 -17.40
CA PHE A 117 11.84 -9.85 -18.18
C PHE A 117 12.75 -9.59 -19.38
N ILE A 118 12.45 -8.58 -20.22
CA ILE A 118 13.32 -8.22 -21.35
C ILE A 118 14.74 -7.88 -20.86
N ARG A 119 14.85 -7.18 -19.73
CA ARG A 119 16.13 -6.91 -19.07
C ARG A 119 16.83 -8.17 -18.60
N ALA A 120 16.11 -9.11 -18.01
CA ALA A 120 16.66 -10.40 -17.62
C ALA A 120 17.24 -11.15 -18.84
N CYS A 121 16.56 -11.14 -19.99
CA CYS A 121 17.09 -11.73 -21.23
C CYS A 121 18.39 -11.05 -21.69
N TYR A 122 18.48 -9.72 -21.62
CA TYR A 122 19.70 -8.99 -21.96
C TYR A 122 20.86 -9.34 -21.02
N ASN A 123 20.61 -9.35 -19.71
CA ASN A 123 21.62 -9.68 -18.70
C ASN A 123 22.13 -11.13 -18.86
N LYS A 124 21.22 -12.08 -19.18
CA LYS A 124 21.57 -13.49 -19.44
C LYS A 124 22.55 -13.67 -20.60
N ARG A 125 22.74 -12.70 -21.49
CA ARG A 125 23.74 -12.77 -22.58
C ARG A 125 25.17 -12.94 -22.07
N ALA A 126 25.46 -12.51 -20.85
CA ALA A 126 26.77 -12.69 -20.23
C ALA A 126 27.06 -14.16 -19.91
N ASP A 127 26.06 -14.91 -19.45
CA ASP A 127 26.20 -16.27 -18.95
C ASP A 127 25.72 -17.35 -19.94
N ALA A 128 24.82 -16.98 -20.86
CA ALA A 128 24.17 -17.87 -21.82
C ALA A 128 24.28 -17.30 -23.25
N PRO A 129 25.25 -17.77 -24.06
CA PRO A 129 25.54 -17.21 -25.38
C PRO A 129 24.35 -17.23 -26.36
N ASP A 130 23.42 -18.18 -26.20
CA ASP A 130 22.20 -18.27 -27.03
C ASP A 130 21.33 -17.02 -26.98
N TYR A 131 21.33 -16.30 -25.86
CA TYR A 131 20.57 -15.05 -25.71
C TYR A 131 21.13 -13.90 -26.57
N ASN A 132 22.37 -14.01 -27.09
CA ASN A 132 22.91 -13.03 -28.04
C ASN A 132 22.15 -13.04 -29.37
N ARG A 133 21.47 -14.16 -29.69
CA ARG A 133 20.65 -14.29 -30.90
C ARG A 133 19.29 -13.63 -30.76
N LEU A 134 18.82 -13.31 -29.56
CA LEU A 134 17.48 -12.79 -29.31
C LEU A 134 17.47 -11.27 -29.16
N THR A 135 16.78 -10.57 -30.05
CA THR A 135 16.61 -9.10 -29.99
C THR A 135 15.14 -8.72 -29.89
N PHE A 136 14.82 -7.80 -28.97
CA PHE A 136 13.49 -7.19 -28.86
C PHE A 136 13.51 -5.80 -29.48
N ALA A 137 12.60 -5.55 -30.42
CA ALA A 137 12.41 -4.24 -31.04
C ALA A 137 11.07 -3.67 -30.61
N LEU A 138 11.09 -2.64 -29.76
CA LEU A 138 9.88 -2.02 -29.20
C LEU A 138 9.47 -0.83 -30.09
N LEU A 139 8.25 -0.86 -30.62
CA LEU A 139 7.73 0.17 -31.52
C LEU A 139 6.55 0.91 -30.85
N GLY A 140 6.72 2.22 -30.67
CA GLY A 140 5.67 3.09 -30.14
C GLY A 140 6.11 4.55 -29.96
N VAL A 141 5.19 5.32 -29.39
CA VAL A 141 5.27 6.76 -29.17
C VAL A 141 6.07 7.08 -27.90
N ALA A 142 6.04 6.22 -26.88
CA ALA A 142 6.80 6.33 -25.64
C ALA A 142 8.06 5.45 -25.65
N ALA A 143 9.10 5.88 -24.92
CA ALA A 143 10.25 5.04 -24.66
C ALA A 143 9.92 4.02 -23.58
N ALA A 144 10.56 2.84 -23.63
CA ALA A 144 10.36 1.79 -22.65
C ALA A 144 10.63 2.26 -21.21
N SER A 145 11.59 3.16 -21.00
CA SER A 145 11.85 3.79 -19.70
C SER A 145 10.67 4.61 -19.16
N ASP A 146 9.91 5.26 -20.05
CA ASP A 146 8.78 6.11 -19.70
C ASP A 146 7.50 5.30 -19.44
N LEU A 147 7.50 4.04 -19.88
CA LEU A 147 6.39 3.10 -19.69
C LEU A 147 6.46 2.36 -18.34
N VAL A 148 7.58 2.43 -17.62
CA VAL A 148 7.74 1.84 -16.28
C VAL A 148 6.98 2.66 -15.25
N GLN A 149 6.07 2.02 -14.51
CA GLN A 149 5.21 2.70 -13.53
C GLN A 149 5.92 2.92 -12.20
N ASP A 150 6.62 1.92 -11.69
CA ASP A 150 7.44 2.04 -10.49
C ASP A 150 8.87 2.47 -10.84
N LYS A 151 9.15 3.77 -10.70
CA LYS A 151 10.49 4.34 -10.93
C LYS A 151 11.52 3.92 -9.87
N ASN A 152 11.10 3.32 -8.76
CA ASN A 152 11.99 2.76 -7.74
C ASN A 152 12.42 1.32 -8.08
N ARG A 153 11.70 0.65 -8.98
CA ARG A 153 12.14 -0.60 -9.58
C ARG A 153 13.26 -0.30 -10.57
N THR A 154 14.20 -1.25 -10.76
CA THR A 154 15.40 -1.03 -11.58
C THR A 154 15.03 -0.44 -12.94
N PRO A 155 15.49 0.78 -13.28
CA PRO A 155 15.00 1.48 -14.47
C PRO A 155 15.34 0.69 -15.74
N PHE A 156 14.42 0.69 -16.72
CA PHE A 156 14.68 0.07 -18.02
C PHE A 156 15.70 0.91 -18.79
N ASN A 157 16.99 0.59 -18.61
CA ASN A 157 18.13 1.33 -19.16
C ASN A 157 18.97 0.50 -20.14
N ILE A 158 18.37 -0.57 -20.67
CA ILE A 158 19.01 -1.49 -21.62
C ILE A 158 18.38 -1.28 -23.00
N GLY A 159 19.22 -1.01 -24.00
CA GLY A 159 18.79 -0.79 -25.38
C GLY A 159 19.21 0.57 -25.94
N GLN A 160 19.10 0.70 -27.25
CA GLN A 160 19.42 1.91 -27.99
C GLN A 160 18.12 2.58 -28.44
N ILE A 161 17.91 3.83 -28.02
CA ILE A 161 16.76 4.62 -28.48
C ILE A 161 17.02 5.02 -29.94
N ILE A 162 16.06 4.72 -30.80
CA ILE A 162 16.03 5.17 -32.19
C ILE A 162 14.88 6.17 -32.30
N ASP A 163 15.23 7.44 -32.43
CA ASP A 163 14.27 8.51 -32.64
C ASP A 163 13.99 8.68 -34.12
N LEU A 164 12.70 8.71 -34.46
CA LEU A 164 12.24 8.89 -35.82
C LEU A 164 11.71 10.31 -35.93
N ASN A 165 12.50 11.15 -36.60
CA ASN A 165 12.17 12.53 -36.86
C ASN A 165 11.23 12.65 -38.07
N GLY A 166 10.63 13.83 -38.24
CA GLY A 166 9.94 14.16 -39.49
C GLY A 166 10.92 14.14 -40.67
N PHE A 167 10.37 13.99 -41.88
CA PHE A 167 11.13 13.98 -43.12
C PHE A 167 12.08 15.17 -43.22
N GLN A 168 13.35 14.87 -43.44
CA GLN A 168 14.36 15.86 -43.78
C GLN A 168 14.42 16.07 -45.29
N LEU A 169 14.86 17.25 -45.74
CA LEU A 169 14.89 17.61 -47.16
C LEU A 169 15.56 16.52 -48.04
N HIS A 170 16.69 15.98 -47.59
CA HIS A 170 17.43 14.92 -48.31
C HIS A 170 16.68 13.58 -48.37
N GLU A 171 15.82 13.26 -47.39
CA GLU A 171 15.01 12.05 -47.36
C GLU A 171 13.82 12.14 -48.31
N THR A 172 13.42 13.37 -48.66
CA THR A 172 12.31 13.66 -49.57
C THR A 172 12.70 13.75 -51.04
N GLN A 173 13.96 13.47 -51.39
CA GLN A 173 14.45 13.50 -52.77
C GLN A 173 13.54 12.74 -53.78
N PRO A 174 12.96 11.57 -53.44
CA PRO A 174 12.03 10.89 -54.36
C PRO A 174 10.74 11.67 -54.63
N LEU A 175 10.27 12.50 -53.69
CA LEU A 175 9.05 13.31 -53.85
C LEU A 175 9.27 14.49 -54.81
N ILE A 176 10.50 15.00 -54.89
CA ILE A 176 10.88 16.09 -55.81
C ILE A 176 10.59 15.69 -57.26
N GLN A 177 10.83 14.43 -57.62
CA GLN A 177 10.58 13.92 -58.98
C GLN A 177 9.09 13.96 -59.35
N GLY A 178 8.20 13.69 -58.40
CA GLY A 178 6.74 13.78 -58.62
C GLY A 178 6.27 15.22 -58.81
N LEU A 179 6.79 16.15 -58.01
CA LEU A 179 6.42 17.57 -58.04
C LEU A 179 6.98 18.31 -59.27
N ALA A 180 8.08 17.84 -59.86
CA ALA A 180 8.71 18.46 -61.03
C ALA A 180 7.77 18.60 -62.24
N THR A 181 6.68 17.82 -62.28
CA THR A 181 5.67 17.88 -63.35
C THR A 181 4.70 19.07 -63.24
N LYS A 182 4.64 19.74 -62.07
CA LYS A 182 3.64 20.77 -61.76
C LYS A 182 4.23 22.12 -61.35
N VAL A 183 5.47 22.16 -60.86
CA VAL A 183 6.12 23.39 -60.36
C VAL A 183 7.51 23.58 -60.98
N SER A 184 7.88 24.84 -61.21
CA SER A 184 9.17 25.21 -61.80
C SER A 184 10.37 25.01 -60.86
N ASN A 185 10.15 25.10 -59.53
CA ASN A 185 11.17 24.84 -58.52
C ASN A 185 10.64 23.88 -57.43
N PRO A 186 10.67 22.55 -57.69
CA PRO A 186 10.10 21.55 -56.78
C PRO A 186 10.83 21.45 -55.44
N GLU A 187 12.13 21.78 -55.40
CA GLU A 187 12.90 21.75 -54.15
C GLU A 187 12.49 22.88 -53.20
N ALA A 188 12.30 24.11 -53.71
CA ALA A 188 11.83 25.24 -52.90
C ALA A 188 10.40 25.04 -52.37
N VAL A 189 9.53 24.47 -53.22
CA VAL A 189 8.16 24.08 -52.84
C VAL A 189 8.18 23.06 -51.71
N LEU A 190 8.97 22.01 -51.86
CA LEU A 190 9.06 20.94 -50.86
C LEU A 190 9.67 21.43 -49.54
N ARG A 191 10.66 22.33 -49.60
CA ARG A 191 11.21 22.98 -48.40
C ARG A 191 10.15 23.77 -47.64
N THR A 192 9.28 24.48 -48.35
CA THR A 192 8.16 25.24 -47.77
C THR A 192 7.10 24.31 -47.18
N VAL A 193 6.79 23.20 -47.86
CA VAL A 193 5.90 22.16 -47.33
C VAL A 193 6.47 21.59 -46.03
N LEU A 194 7.76 21.24 -46.00
CA LEU A 194 8.42 20.71 -44.80
C LEU A 194 8.46 21.72 -43.65
N ASP A 195 8.62 23.02 -43.93
CA ASP A 195 8.55 24.09 -42.94
C ASP A 195 7.17 24.16 -42.26
N TRP A 196 6.09 24.09 -43.05
CA TRP A 196 4.73 24.07 -42.53
C TRP A 196 4.40 22.81 -41.73
N THR A 197 4.85 21.65 -42.19
CA THR A 197 4.48 20.35 -41.61
C THR A 197 5.44 19.87 -40.52
N GLY A 198 6.62 20.50 -40.38
CA GLY A 198 7.71 20.00 -39.55
C GLY A 198 8.24 18.63 -40.00
N GLY A 199 8.04 18.29 -41.29
CA GLY A 199 8.34 16.97 -41.85
C GLY A 199 7.40 15.85 -41.40
N GLN A 200 6.24 16.16 -40.79
CA GLN A 200 5.25 15.15 -40.42
C GLN A 200 4.76 14.42 -41.70
N PRO A 201 4.91 13.08 -41.80
CA PRO A 201 4.70 12.37 -43.08
C PRO A 201 3.30 12.52 -43.69
N PHE A 202 2.25 12.47 -42.88
CA PHE A 202 0.86 12.54 -43.36
C PHE A 202 0.49 13.93 -43.89
N LEU A 203 0.82 14.99 -43.16
CA LEU A 203 0.64 16.39 -43.56
C LEU A 203 1.52 16.72 -44.76
N THR A 204 2.75 16.19 -44.81
CA THR A 204 3.64 16.36 -45.97
C THR A 204 3.02 15.73 -47.21
N GLN A 205 2.46 14.52 -47.09
CA GLN A 205 1.70 13.89 -48.19
C GLN A 205 0.46 14.71 -48.55
N LYS A 206 -0.35 15.11 -47.57
CA LYS A 206 -1.58 15.90 -47.78
C LYS A 206 -1.32 17.21 -48.52
N LEU A 207 -0.25 17.93 -48.16
CA LEU A 207 0.14 19.15 -48.87
C LEU A 207 0.72 18.87 -50.26
N CYS A 208 1.54 17.83 -50.42
CA CYS A 208 2.03 17.42 -51.75
C CYS A 208 0.89 16.99 -52.68
N ASP A 209 -0.12 16.27 -52.18
CA ASP A 209 -1.30 15.87 -52.93
C ASP A 209 -2.14 17.08 -53.32
N LEU A 210 -2.25 18.09 -52.44
CA LEU A 210 -2.91 19.35 -52.76
C LEU A 210 -2.21 20.08 -53.90
N VAL A 211 -0.87 20.12 -53.89
CA VAL A 211 -0.05 20.68 -54.99
C VAL A 211 -0.29 19.92 -56.30
N LEU A 212 -0.34 18.58 -56.27
CA LEU A 212 -0.53 17.74 -57.47
C LEU A 212 -1.94 17.84 -58.07
N ASN A 213 -2.97 17.90 -57.22
CA ASN A 213 -4.38 17.89 -57.61
C ASN A 213 -4.94 19.28 -57.95
N THR A 214 -4.13 20.33 -57.84
CA THR A 214 -4.53 21.68 -58.23
C THR A 214 -4.73 21.77 -59.75
N ALA A 215 -5.91 22.25 -60.16
CA ALA A 215 -6.30 22.39 -61.57
C ALA A 215 -5.70 23.64 -62.25
N THR A 216 -5.33 24.65 -61.47
CA THR A 216 -4.75 25.91 -61.97
C THR A 216 -3.22 25.81 -62.09
N PRO A 217 -2.58 26.52 -63.05
CA PRO A 217 -1.13 26.61 -63.12
C PRO A 217 -0.57 27.30 -61.86
N ILE A 218 0.39 26.65 -61.21
CA ILE A 218 1.02 27.21 -60.00
C ILE A 218 1.95 28.37 -60.42
N PRO A 219 1.80 29.57 -59.84
CA PRO A 219 2.59 30.74 -60.20
C PRO A 219 4.08 30.54 -59.91
N ALA A 220 4.95 31.31 -60.59
CA ALA A 220 6.41 31.22 -60.43
C ALA A 220 6.87 31.45 -58.98
N ASN A 221 6.12 32.25 -58.21
CA ASN A 221 6.27 32.37 -56.76
C ASN A 221 5.42 31.31 -56.03
N ALA A 222 5.86 30.06 -56.13
CA ALA A 222 5.13 28.92 -55.58
C ALA A 222 5.10 28.89 -54.04
N VAL A 223 6.01 29.62 -53.36
CA VAL A 223 6.11 29.67 -51.89
C VAL A 223 4.91 30.38 -51.28
N ASP A 224 4.62 31.61 -51.71
CA ASP A 224 3.47 32.39 -51.22
C ASP A 224 2.14 31.71 -51.56
N TRP A 225 2.09 31.04 -52.72
CA TRP A 225 0.92 30.27 -53.12
C TRP A 225 0.64 29.10 -52.16
N ILE A 226 1.67 28.36 -51.74
CA ILE A 226 1.52 27.27 -50.74
C ILE A 226 1.05 27.84 -49.40
N GLU A 227 1.61 28.96 -48.94
CA GLU A 227 1.17 29.61 -47.71
C GLU A 227 -0.32 29.99 -47.76
N GLN A 228 -0.79 30.51 -48.90
CA GLN A 228 -2.21 30.78 -49.12
C GLN A 228 -3.05 29.49 -49.15
N GLN A 229 -2.57 28.43 -49.81
CA GLN A 229 -3.29 27.16 -49.88
C GLN A 229 -3.40 26.47 -48.52
N VAL A 230 -2.35 26.49 -47.70
CA VAL A 230 -2.38 25.95 -46.33
C VAL A 230 -3.37 26.76 -45.48
N SER A 231 -3.35 28.08 -45.60
CA SER A 231 -4.29 28.95 -44.90
C SER A 231 -5.75 28.63 -45.27
N GLN A 232 -6.07 28.53 -46.55
CA GLN A 232 -7.45 28.35 -47.04
C GLN A 232 -8.01 26.93 -46.89
N ASN A 233 -7.19 25.90 -47.12
CA ASN A 233 -7.65 24.51 -47.21
C ASN A 233 -7.30 23.64 -45.99
N VAL A 234 -6.48 24.15 -45.06
CA VAL A 234 -6.02 23.39 -43.88
C VAL A 234 -6.31 24.12 -42.58
N ILE A 235 -6.11 25.44 -42.52
CA ILE A 235 -6.26 26.21 -41.27
C ILE A 235 -7.68 26.80 -41.14
N GLN A 236 -8.18 27.45 -42.19
CA GLN A 236 -9.52 28.04 -42.17
C GLN A 236 -10.59 26.95 -42.20
N ASN A 237 -11.52 27.00 -41.23
CA ASN A 237 -12.60 26.01 -41.09
C ASN A 237 -12.09 24.55 -41.09
N TRP A 238 -10.93 24.32 -40.46
CA TRP A 238 -10.24 23.04 -40.46
C TRP A 238 -11.14 21.89 -39.97
N GLU A 239 -12.05 22.14 -39.02
CA GLU A 239 -12.98 21.11 -38.51
C GLU A 239 -13.91 20.54 -39.59
N ALA A 240 -14.26 21.33 -40.61
CA ALA A 240 -15.06 20.85 -41.73
C ALA A 240 -14.22 20.24 -42.86
N GLN A 241 -12.95 20.64 -42.97
CA GLN A 241 -12.06 20.31 -44.10
C GLN A 241 -11.05 19.19 -43.79
N ASP A 242 -10.96 18.72 -42.54
CA ASP A 242 -10.03 17.68 -42.11
C ASP A 242 -10.46 16.27 -42.58
N GLU A 243 -10.26 16.02 -43.88
CA GLU A 243 -10.43 14.72 -44.53
C GLU A 243 -9.14 14.36 -45.31
N PRO A 244 -8.52 13.18 -45.11
CA PRO A 244 -8.77 12.26 -44.00
C PRO A 244 -8.48 12.91 -42.64
N GLU A 245 -9.21 12.47 -41.61
CA GLU A 245 -9.14 13.04 -40.27
C GLU A 245 -7.73 12.89 -39.66
N HIS A 246 -7.22 14.00 -39.15
CA HIS A 246 -5.94 14.07 -38.45
C HIS A 246 -5.98 15.13 -37.35
N LEU A 247 -6.32 16.37 -37.70
CA LEU A 247 -6.49 17.46 -36.74
C LEU A 247 -7.65 17.17 -35.77
N LYS A 248 -8.77 16.60 -36.25
CA LYS A 248 -9.90 16.20 -35.39
C LYS A 248 -9.49 15.13 -34.39
N THR A 249 -8.64 14.19 -34.81
CA THR A 249 -8.13 13.14 -33.91
C THR A 249 -7.29 13.74 -32.78
N ILE A 250 -6.48 14.77 -33.07
CA ILE A 250 -5.70 15.48 -32.04
C ILE A 250 -6.66 16.20 -31.08
N ARG A 251 -7.64 16.95 -31.61
CA ARG A 251 -8.68 17.64 -30.82
C ARG A 251 -9.41 16.69 -29.89
N ASP A 252 -10.00 15.63 -30.44
CA ASP A 252 -10.83 14.69 -29.69
C ASP A 252 -10.02 14.01 -28.59
N ARG A 253 -8.71 13.83 -28.80
CA ARG A 253 -7.81 13.27 -27.78
C ARG A 253 -7.49 14.25 -26.65
N LEU A 254 -7.31 15.53 -26.95
CA LEU A 254 -7.16 16.57 -25.93
C LEU A 254 -8.43 16.71 -25.09
N LEU A 255 -9.60 16.56 -25.71
CA LEU A 255 -10.91 16.74 -25.08
C LEU A 255 -11.53 15.47 -24.49
N ARG A 256 -10.91 14.30 -24.68
CA ARG A 256 -11.52 12.98 -24.36
C ARG A 256 -11.86 12.78 -22.88
N ASN A 257 -11.04 13.31 -21.98
CA ASN A 257 -11.12 13.01 -20.55
C ASN A 257 -11.55 14.22 -19.73
N GLU A 258 -12.86 14.36 -19.50
CA GLU A 258 -13.48 15.51 -18.81
C GLU A 258 -12.84 15.89 -17.46
N ARG A 259 -12.18 14.94 -16.77
CA ARG A 259 -11.50 15.22 -15.49
C ARG A 259 -10.14 15.88 -15.65
N ARG A 260 -9.52 15.74 -16.82
CA ARG A 260 -8.12 16.14 -17.12
C ARG A 260 -7.98 17.13 -18.27
N VAL A 261 -9.03 17.36 -19.07
CA VAL A 261 -8.99 18.31 -20.21
C VAL A 261 -8.44 19.67 -19.76
N ALA A 262 -8.93 20.21 -18.63
CA ALA A 262 -8.48 21.50 -18.11
C ALA A 262 -6.96 21.54 -17.84
N GLN A 263 -6.38 20.44 -17.34
CA GLN A 263 -4.94 20.33 -17.08
C GLN A 263 -4.13 20.30 -18.37
N LEU A 264 -4.56 19.48 -19.35
CA LEU A 264 -3.86 19.31 -20.62
C LEU A 264 -3.88 20.60 -21.43
N LEU A 265 -5.03 21.28 -21.47
CA LEU A 265 -5.17 22.57 -22.12
C LEU A 265 -4.34 23.65 -21.41
N GLY A 266 -4.29 23.66 -20.07
CA GLY A 266 -3.42 24.57 -19.31
C GLY A 266 -1.93 24.33 -19.55
N LEU A 267 -1.48 23.07 -19.59
CA LEU A 267 -0.09 22.73 -19.95
C LEU A 267 0.24 23.17 -21.38
N TYR A 268 -0.68 22.97 -22.32
CA TYR A 268 -0.48 23.41 -23.70
C TYR A 268 -0.48 24.94 -23.84
N GLN A 269 -1.30 25.65 -23.05
CA GLN A 269 -1.29 27.11 -22.97
C GLN A 269 0.09 27.63 -22.55
N GLN A 270 0.73 26.99 -21.55
CA GLN A 270 2.10 27.35 -21.14
C GLN A 270 3.13 27.08 -22.24
N VAL A 271 3.00 25.97 -22.99
CA VAL A 271 3.86 25.69 -24.15
C VAL A 271 3.75 26.79 -25.20
N LEU A 272 2.55 27.28 -25.49
CA LEU A 272 2.31 28.37 -26.44
C LEU A 272 2.86 29.72 -25.94
N GLN A 273 2.74 30.02 -24.65
CA GLN A 273 3.16 31.31 -24.07
C GLN A 273 4.67 31.44 -23.87
N LEU A 274 5.37 30.33 -23.56
CA LEU A 274 6.78 30.34 -23.16
C LEU A 274 7.75 29.89 -24.27
N ASP A 275 7.28 29.75 -25.52
CA ASP A 275 8.04 29.11 -26.63
C ASP A 275 8.64 27.74 -26.19
N GLY A 276 7.81 26.98 -25.47
CA GLY A 276 8.11 25.67 -24.93
C GLY A 276 8.59 25.64 -23.48
N ILE A 277 8.19 24.58 -22.78
CA ILE A 277 8.48 24.36 -21.35
C ILE A 277 9.55 23.29 -21.15
N ALA A 278 10.24 23.29 -20.00
CA ALA A 278 11.19 22.22 -19.68
C ALA A 278 10.48 20.85 -19.61
N ALA A 279 11.04 19.84 -20.28
CA ALA A 279 10.48 18.50 -20.29
C ALA A 279 10.86 17.76 -19.01
N ASP A 280 9.93 17.68 -18.06
CA ASP A 280 10.10 17.09 -16.73
C ASP A 280 9.63 15.61 -16.65
N GLY A 281 8.97 15.12 -17.70
CA GLY A 281 8.45 13.74 -17.75
C GLY A 281 7.28 13.49 -16.79
N SER A 282 6.61 14.55 -16.35
CA SER A 282 5.34 14.45 -15.62
C SER A 282 4.29 13.78 -16.49
N PHE A 283 3.35 13.09 -15.84
CA PHE A 283 2.31 12.34 -16.53
C PHE A 283 1.50 13.20 -17.52
N GLY A 284 1.20 14.46 -17.16
CA GLY A 284 0.49 15.40 -18.03
C GLY A 284 1.31 15.81 -19.26
N GLN A 285 2.62 15.98 -19.12
CA GLN A 285 3.52 16.24 -20.26
C GLN A 285 3.62 15.03 -21.20
N VAL A 286 3.67 13.81 -20.65
CA VAL A 286 3.66 12.57 -21.44
C VAL A 286 2.35 12.43 -22.21
N GLU A 287 1.20 12.65 -21.57
CA GLU A 287 -0.11 12.58 -22.21
C GLU A 287 -0.27 13.64 -23.32
N LEU A 288 0.23 14.87 -23.09
CA LEU A 288 0.25 15.93 -24.09
C LEU A 288 1.18 15.57 -25.27
N GLN A 289 2.35 14.99 -25.01
CA GLN A 289 3.25 14.49 -26.07
C GLN A 289 2.61 13.35 -26.86
N LEU A 290 1.94 12.40 -26.19
CA LEU A 290 1.23 11.30 -26.83
C LEU A 290 0.09 11.77 -27.74
N SER A 291 -0.44 12.98 -27.54
CA SER A 291 -1.44 13.58 -28.45
C SER A 291 -0.90 13.84 -29.86
N GLY A 292 0.43 13.97 -30.00
CA GLY A 292 1.11 14.34 -31.24
C GLY A 292 1.18 15.84 -31.50
N LEU A 293 0.57 16.66 -30.64
CA LEU A 293 0.55 18.12 -30.76
C LEU A 293 1.92 18.77 -30.46
N VAL A 294 2.65 18.18 -29.51
CA VAL A 294 3.93 18.68 -29.00
C VAL A 294 5.02 17.61 -29.12
N VAL A 295 6.27 18.06 -29.16
CA VAL A 295 7.47 17.24 -29.27
C VAL A 295 8.51 17.67 -28.25
N LYS A 296 9.28 16.72 -27.74
CA LYS A 296 10.47 17.00 -26.94
C LYS A 296 11.65 17.31 -27.86
N GLN A 297 12.08 18.55 -27.91
CA GLN A 297 13.27 19.01 -28.65
C GLN A 297 14.21 19.75 -27.70
N GLN A 298 15.49 19.34 -27.68
CA GLN A 298 16.53 19.96 -26.84
C GLN A 298 16.15 20.06 -25.35
N GLY A 299 15.45 19.05 -24.81
CA GLY A 299 15.01 19.05 -23.41
C GLY A 299 13.81 19.94 -23.11
N LYS A 300 13.19 20.58 -24.11
CA LYS A 300 11.95 21.35 -24.00
C LYS A 300 10.81 20.70 -24.76
N LEU A 301 9.59 20.85 -24.27
CA LEU A 301 8.35 20.53 -24.98
C LEU A 301 7.92 21.73 -25.83
N LYS A 302 7.91 21.56 -27.15
CA LYS A 302 7.52 22.58 -28.14
C LYS A 302 6.38 22.08 -29.02
N VAL A 303 5.59 22.99 -29.59
CA VAL A 303 4.59 22.65 -30.61
C VAL A 303 5.29 22.02 -31.82
N TYR A 304 4.74 20.93 -32.35
CA TYR A 304 5.47 20.09 -33.31
C TYR A 304 5.68 20.76 -34.69
N ASN A 305 4.70 21.52 -35.18
CA ASN A 305 4.80 22.21 -36.47
C ASN A 305 3.91 23.46 -36.53
N ARG A 306 4.07 24.25 -37.59
CA ARG A 306 3.39 25.53 -37.80
C ARG A 306 1.89 25.37 -38.03
N ILE A 307 1.45 24.29 -38.69
CA ILE A 307 0.01 23.98 -38.87
C ILE A 307 -0.67 23.81 -37.51
N TYR A 308 -0.09 23.00 -36.62
CA TYR A 308 -0.64 22.77 -35.28
C TYR A 308 -0.70 24.04 -34.45
N ALA A 309 0.37 24.85 -34.48
CA ALA A 309 0.38 26.14 -33.78
C ALA A 309 -0.67 27.13 -34.31
N SER A 310 -1.04 27.01 -35.59
CA SER A 310 -2.06 27.87 -36.22
C SER A 310 -3.49 27.37 -36.00
N VAL A 311 -3.67 26.05 -35.86
CA VAL A 311 -4.98 25.41 -35.68
C VAL A 311 -5.39 25.39 -34.20
N PHE A 312 -4.47 24.97 -33.33
CA PHE A 312 -4.64 24.94 -31.88
C PHE A 312 -3.95 26.17 -31.27
N ASP A 313 -4.35 27.35 -31.72
CA ASP A 313 -3.77 28.60 -31.25
C ASP A 313 -4.26 28.95 -29.82
N LEU A 314 -3.73 30.03 -29.26
CA LEU A 314 -4.11 30.48 -27.93
C LEU A 314 -5.62 30.76 -27.82
N ARG A 315 -6.24 31.28 -28.88
CA ARG A 315 -7.68 31.60 -28.93
C ARG A 315 -8.52 30.33 -28.86
N TRP A 316 -8.12 29.27 -29.57
CA TRP A 316 -8.78 27.98 -29.52
C TRP A 316 -8.70 27.37 -28.12
N VAL A 317 -7.53 27.41 -27.47
CA VAL A 317 -7.33 26.90 -26.11
C VAL A 317 -8.18 27.68 -25.09
N GLU A 318 -8.19 29.00 -25.18
CA GLU A 318 -9.01 29.87 -24.32
C GLU A 318 -10.50 29.58 -24.47
N LYS A 319 -10.98 29.43 -25.71
CA LYS A 319 -12.37 29.05 -25.99
C LYS A 319 -12.71 27.68 -25.39
N ALA A 320 -11.86 26.68 -25.61
CA ALA A 320 -12.06 25.33 -25.06
C ALA A 320 -12.04 25.29 -23.52
N LEU A 321 -11.18 26.09 -22.88
CA LEU A 321 -11.16 26.24 -21.42
C LEU A 321 -12.40 27.00 -20.90
N SER A 322 -12.87 28.00 -21.63
CA SER A 322 -14.08 28.77 -21.29
C SER A 322 -15.33 27.89 -21.32
N ASP A 323 -15.48 27.05 -22.35
CA ASP A 323 -16.64 26.14 -22.48
C ASP A 323 -16.71 25.10 -21.35
N LEU A 324 -15.59 24.79 -20.69
CA LEU A 324 -15.52 23.85 -19.57
C LEU A 324 -15.92 24.49 -18.23
N ARG A 325 -15.51 25.75 -18.00
CA ARG A 325 -15.58 26.42 -16.68
C ARG A 325 -16.97 27.05 -16.44
N PRO A 326 -17.70 26.67 -15.38
CA PRO A 326 -18.96 27.34 -15.02
C PRO A 326 -18.77 28.77 -14.47
N TYR A 327 -17.53 29.20 -14.29
CA TYR A 327 -17.14 30.53 -13.80
C TYR A 327 -16.19 31.27 -14.76
N ALA A 328 -16.16 30.88 -16.05
CA ALA A 328 -15.24 31.43 -17.04
C ALA A 328 -15.31 32.97 -17.15
N GLU A 329 -16.52 33.54 -17.23
CA GLU A 329 -16.71 34.99 -17.35
C GLU A 329 -16.13 35.75 -16.16
N ALA A 330 -16.36 35.24 -14.94
CA ALA A 330 -15.90 35.83 -13.70
C ALA A 330 -14.37 35.77 -13.57
N LEU A 331 -13.76 34.64 -13.94
CA LEU A 331 -12.31 34.46 -13.99
C LEU A 331 -11.67 35.38 -15.02
N ASN A 332 -12.21 35.45 -16.24
CA ASN A 332 -11.67 36.28 -17.32
C ASN A 332 -11.74 37.78 -16.97
N ALA A 333 -12.84 38.23 -16.37
CA ALA A 333 -12.97 39.60 -15.89
C ALA A 333 -11.95 39.91 -14.77
N TRP A 334 -11.69 38.96 -13.87
CA TRP A 334 -10.69 39.12 -12.81
C TRP A 334 -9.27 39.17 -13.37
N ILE A 335 -8.92 38.31 -14.31
CA ILE A 335 -7.62 38.31 -14.98
C ILE A 335 -7.42 39.60 -15.80
N ALA A 336 -8.45 40.05 -16.52
CA ALA A 336 -8.41 41.30 -17.28
C ALA A 336 -8.18 42.54 -16.40
N SER A 337 -8.57 42.46 -15.12
CA SER A 337 -8.28 43.50 -14.11
C SER A 337 -6.88 43.40 -13.50
N ASN A 338 -6.00 42.55 -14.07
CA ASN A 338 -4.68 42.27 -13.51
C ASN A 338 -4.74 41.71 -12.07
N GLN A 339 -5.82 41.00 -11.75
CA GLN A 339 -6.12 40.44 -10.41
C GLN A 339 -6.38 41.48 -9.31
N GLU A 340 -6.57 42.75 -9.64
CA GLU A 340 -6.76 43.84 -8.66
C GLU A 340 -8.24 44.10 -8.32
N ASP A 341 -9.15 43.89 -9.27
CA ASP A 341 -10.58 44.14 -9.05
C ASP A 341 -11.23 42.95 -8.34
N ALA A 342 -11.70 43.17 -7.12
CA ALA A 342 -12.38 42.12 -6.36
C ALA A 342 -13.79 41.83 -6.88
N SER A 343 -14.40 42.69 -7.70
CA SER A 343 -15.81 42.62 -8.10
C SER A 343 -16.24 41.31 -8.77
N PRO A 344 -15.44 40.71 -9.67
CA PRO A 344 -15.77 39.44 -10.34
C PRO A 344 -15.60 38.19 -9.44
N LEU A 345 -15.04 38.33 -8.24
CA LEU A 345 -14.84 37.19 -7.34
C LEU A 345 -16.16 36.58 -6.87
N LEU A 346 -16.22 35.24 -6.85
CA LEU A 346 -17.44 34.49 -6.56
C LEU A 346 -17.79 34.49 -5.07
N GLN A 347 -19.07 34.37 -4.75
CA GLN A 347 -19.57 34.27 -3.38
C GLN A 347 -20.74 33.30 -3.26
N GLY A 348 -20.96 32.79 -2.05
CA GLY A 348 -22.14 31.99 -1.70
C GLY A 348 -22.28 30.75 -2.58
N GLN A 349 -23.46 30.54 -3.15
CA GLN A 349 -23.75 29.35 -3.97
C GLN A 349 -22.88 29.29 -5.25
N ALA A 350 -22.53 30.44 -5.84
CA ALA A 350 -21.69 30.47 -7.04
C ALA A 350 -20.26 29.97 -6.73
N LEU A 351 -19.70 30.36 -5.58
CA LEU A 351 -18.40 29.85 -5.12
C LEU A 351 -18.47 28.36 -4.78
N GLN A 352 -19.53 27.91 -4.10
CA GLN A 352 -19.71 26.49 -3.78
C GLN A 352 -19.83 25.63 -5.04
N ASN A 353 -20.59 26.07 -6.04
CA ASN A 353 -20.73 25.37 -7.31
C ASN A 353 -19.40 25.33 -8.08
N ALA A 354 -18.64 26.43 -8.06
CA ALA A 354 -17.32 26.50 -8.68
C ALA A 354 -16.30 25.56 -7.99
N GLN A 355 -16.30 25.52 -6.66
CA GLN A 355 -15.46 24.61 -5.86
C GLN A 355 -15.86 23.14 -6.05
N ALA A 356 -17.16 22.84 -6.11
CA ALA A 356 -17.67 21.49 -6.38
C ALA A 356 -17.33 21.03 -7.80
N TRP A 357 -17.42 21.91 -8.80
CA TRP A 357 -16.99 21.61 -10.17
C TRP A 357 -15.47 21.41 -10.27
N ALA A 358 -14.69 22.16 -9.49
CA ALA A 358 -13.23 22.07 -9.40
C ALA A 358 -12.75 20.81 -8.66
N ALA A 359 -13.55 20.26 -7.76
CA ALA A 359 -13.18 19.11 -6.94
C ALA A 359 -12.83 17.88 -7.80
N GLY A 360 -11.59 17.38 -7.65
CA GLY A 360 -11.09 16.21 -8.39
C GLY A 360 -10.63 16.49 -9.82
N LYS A 361 -10.60 17.76 -10.26
CA LYS A 361 -9.99 18.20 -11.53
C LYS A 361 -8.63 18.84 -11.25
N SER A 362 -7.67 18.60 -12.15
CA SER A 362 -6.38 19.28 -12.09
C SER A 362 -6.48 20.59 -12.87
N LEU A 363 -6.60 21.72 -12.16
CA LEU A 363 -6.80 23.05 -12.75
C LEU A 363 -5.49 23.82 -12.92
N SER A 364 -5.53 24.93 -13.67
CA SER A 364 -4.40 25.85 -13.84
C SER A 364 -4.11 26.62 -12.54
N THR A 365 -2.92 27.23 -12.44
CA THR A 365 -2.52 28.03 -11.28
C THR A 365 -3.44 29.24 -11.08
N GLU A 366 -3.91 29.81 -12.17
CA GLU A 366 -4.82 30.96 -12.22
C GLU A 366 -6.21 30.60 -11.68
N ASP A 367 -6.71 29.41 -11.99
CA ASP A 367 -7.98 28.91 -11.43
C ASP A 367 -7.90 28.76 -9.90
N TYR A 368 -6.78 28.24 -9.38
CA TYR A 368 -6.56 28.12 -7.93
C TYR A 368 -6.47 29.50 -7.26
N GLN A 369 -5.76 30.45 -7.87
CA GLN A 369 -5.65 31.82 -7.35
C GLN A 369 -7.02 32.50 -7.28
N PHE A 370 -7.84 32.39 -8.34
CA PHE A 370 -9.18 32.97 -8.38
C PHE A 370 -10.13 32.37 -7.34
N LEU A 371 -10.14 31.04 -7.18
CA LEU A 371 -10.97 30.36 -6.19
C LEU A 371 -10.54 30.68 -4.75
N ASN A 372 -9.24 30.76 -4.48
CA ASN A 372 -8.70 31.16 -3.18
C ASN A 372 -9.04 32.63 -2.88
N ALA A 373 -8.84 33.54 -3.84
CA ALA A 373 -9.19 34.96 -3.68
C ALA A 373 -10.70 35.15 -3.42
N SER A 374 -11.55 34.37 -4.10
CA SER A 374 -13.00 34.36 -3.88
C SER A 374 -13.37 33.86 -2.48
N GLN A 375 -12.70 32.81 -2.00
CA GLN A 375 -12.87 32.29 -0.65
C GLN A 375 -12.42 33.27 0.44
N GLU A 376 -11.28 33.93 0.26
CA GLU A 376 -10.81 34.97 1.18
C GLU A 376 -11.78 36.15 1.26
N ARG A 377 -12.32 36.60 0.11
CA ARG A 377 -13.33 37.66 0.08
C ARG A 377 -14.57 37.27 0.88
N GLN A 378 -15.09 36.05 0.70
CA GLN A 378 -16.23 35.55 1.46
C GLN A 378 -15.94 35.49 2.97
N GLN A 379 -14.74 35.09 3.36
CA GLN A 379 -14.32 35.10 4.77
C GLN A 379 -14.23 36.53 5.34
N ARG A 380 -13.69 37.50 4.59
CA ARG A 380 -13.61 38.91 5.01
C ARG A 380 -15.00 39.55 5.14
N GLU A 381 -15.92 39.23 4.23
CA GLU A 381 -17.30 39.72 4.30
C GLU A 381 -18.08 39.06 5.44
N ALA A 382 -17.92 37.76 5.68
CA ALA A 382 -18.47 37.07 6.85
C ALA A 382 -17.94 37.66 8.18
N GLN A 383 -16.65 38.02 8.23
CA GLN A 383 -16.07 38.73 9.37
C GLN A 383 -16.62 40.15 9.52
N ARG A 384 -16.88 40.87 8.41
CA ARG A 384 -17.49 42.21 8.44
C ARG A 384 -18.96 42.16 8.87
N THR A 385 -19.74 41.18 8.40
CA THR A 385 -21.14 41.00 8.82
C THR A 385 -21.21 40.56 10.27
N ALA A 386 -20.34 39.65 10.72
CA ALA A 386 -20.18 39.32 12.15
C ALA A 386 -19.83 40.57 12.97
N LYS A 387 -18.85 41.38 12.55
CA LYS A 387 -18.51 42.66 13.21
C LYS A 387 -19.65 43.66 13.21
N ARG A 388 -20.47 43.71 12.16
CA ARG A 388 -21.62 44.63 12.04
C ARG A 388 -22.80 44.16 12.90
N GLN A 389 -23.04 42.85 12.99
CA GLN A 389 -24.00 42.25 13.92
C GLN A 389 -23.57 42.45 15.39
N ILE A 390 -22.26 42.39 15.68
CA ILE A 390 -21.69 42.74 16.98
C ILE A 390 -21.88 44.24 17.29
N ARG A 391 -21.75 45.13 16.29
CA ARG A 391 -21.95 46.58 16.46
C ARG A 391 -23.42 46.97 16.69
N VAL A 392 -24.36 46.31 16.02
CA VAL A 392 -25.81 46.54 16.23
C VAL A 392 -26.29 45.89 17.54
N GLY A 393 -25.70 44.76 17.94
CA GLY A 393 -25.92 44.17 19.28
C GLY A 393 -25.32 44.99 20.43
N SER A 394 -24.29 45.82 20.16
CA SER A 394 -23.62 46.65 21.18
C SER A 394 -24.40 47.90 21.62
N ALA A 395 -25.46 48.29 20.91
CA ALA A 395 -26.30 49.42 21.32
C ALA A 395 -27.33 49.06 22.42
N PHE A 396 -27.59 47.77 22.65
CA PHE A 396 -28.58 47.29 23.63
C PHE A 396 -27.98 46.78 24.95
N LEU A 397 -26.65 46.68 25.06
CA LEU A 397 -25.95 46.16 26.25
C LEU A 397 -25.03 47.21 26.89
N SER A 398 -25.52 48.45 26.98
CA SER A 398 -24.80 49.58 27.57
C SER A 398 -24.93 49.71 29.09
N LEU A 399 -25.55 48.75 29.80
CA LEU A 399 -25.64 48.76 31.27
C LEU A 399 -25.42 47.37 31.88
N SER A 400 -24.15 46.94 31.99
CA SER A 400 -23.66 46.09 33.09
C SER A 400 -22.20 45.70 32.81
N LEU A 401 -21.29 46.10 33.70
CA LEU A 401 -19.85 45.83 33.70
C LEU A 401 -19.50 44.31 33.69
N VAL A 402 -20.50 43.43 33.77
CA VAL A 402 -20.37 41.96 33.75
C VAL A 402 -20.40 41.40 32.32
N GLY A 403 -20.99 42.11 31.34
CA GLY A 403 -21.20 41.60 29.97
C GLY A 403 -19.97 41.60 29.05
N THR A 404 -18.99 42.48 29.28
CA THR A 404 -17.76 42.53 28.47
C THR A 404 -16.79 41.41 28.83
N MET A 405 -16.72 41.05 30.11
CA MET A 405 -15.87 39.96 30.57
C MET A 405 -16.40 38.61 30.09
N THR A 406 -17.72 38.39 30.12
CA THR A 406 -18.33 37.16 29.60
C THR A 406 -18.20 37.04 28.08
N ALA A 407 -18.30 38.13 27.31
CA ALA A 407 -18.11 38.09 25.86
C ALA A 407 -16.67 37.75 25.46
N VAL A 408 -15.67 38.28 26.17
CA VAL A 408 -14.24 37.95 25.95
C VAL A 408 -13.97 36.49 26.35
N ILE A 409 -14.54 36.04 27.48
CA ILE A 409 -14.44 34.64 27.93
C ILE A 409 -15.10 33.70 26.89
N LEU A 410 -16.30 34.01 26.41
CA LEU A 410 -17.00 33.23 25.39
C LEU A 410 -16.25 33.21 24.06
N ALA A 411 -15.70 34.34 23.61
CA ALA A 411 -14.88 34.38 22.40
C ALA A 411 -13.60 33.56 22.54
N SER A 412 -12.92 33.62 23.70
CA SER A 412 -11.75 32.80 24.00
C SER A 412 -12.10 31.31 24.06
N MET A 413 -13.29 30.96 24.55
CA MET A 413 -13.79 29.57 24.60
C MET A 413 -14.09 29.05 23.19
N VAL A 414 -14.75 29.83 22.33
CA VAL A 414 -15.01 29.46 20.94
C VAL A 414 -13.70 29.23 20.19
N TYR A 415 -12.74 30.14 20.35
CA TYR A 415 -11.41 29.99 19.76
C TYR A 415 -10.69 28.71 20.21
N LYS A 416 -10.73 28.40 21.52
CA LYS A 416 -10.16 27.14 22.05
C LYS A 416 -10.88 25.91 21.49
N VAL A 417 -12.20 25.94 21.34
CA VAL A 417 -12.96 24.83 20.76
C VAL A 417 -12.58 24.59 19.29
N GLU A 418 -12.43 25.64 18.49
CA GLU A 418 -11.96 25.52 17.10
C GLU A 418 -10.55 24.92 17.01
N GLN A 419 -9.62 25.34 17.90
CA GLN A 419 -8.28 24.74 17.98
C GLN A 419 -8.33 23.25 18.35
N ILE A 420 -9.12 22.87 19.36
CA ILE A 420 -9.28 21.46 19.77
C ILE A 420 -9.83 20.62 18.61
N GLN A 421 -10.80 21.15 17.86
CA GLN A 421 -11.35 20.46 16.68
C GLN A 421 -10.31 20.31 15.57
N ALA A 422 -9.50 21.35 15.31
CA ALA A 422 -8.42 21.29 14.32
C ALA A 422 -7.35 20.26 14.72
N LEU A 423 -6.94 20.23 15.99
CA LEU A 423 -5.98 19.25 16.51
C LEU A 423 -6.52 17.82 16.44
N ASN A 424 -7.78 17.60 16.85
CA ASN A 424 -8.44 16.30 16.68
C ASN A 424 -8.50 15.90 15.21
N ALA A 425 -8.80 16.82 14.29
CA ALA A 425 -8.82 16.56 12.86
C ALA A 425 -7.43 16.19 12.30
N VAL A 426 -6.35 16.78 12.83
CA VAL A 426 -4.97 16.38 12.48
C VAL A 426 -4.72 14.95 12.93
N SER A 427 -5.00 14.61 14.19
CA SER A 427 -4.85 13.23 14.68
C SER A 427 -5.74 12.25 13.92
N GLU A 428 -7.01 12.59 13.65
CA GLU A 428 -7.94 11.76 12.86
C GLU A 428 -7.46 11.58 11.41
N LYS A 429 -6.94 12.62 10.77
CA LYS A 429 -6.36 12.53 9.43
C LYS A 429 -5.14 11.61 9.40
N LEU A 430 -4.27 11.73 10.41
CA LEU A 430 -3.12 10.86 10.56
C LEU A 430 -3.58 9.41 10.79
N LEU A 431 -4.58 9.17 11.65
CA LEU A 431 -5.18 7.85 11.92
C LEU A 431 -5.88 7.24 10.70
N GLY A 432 -6.60 8.04 9.92
CA GLY A 432 -7.39 7.58 8.76
C GLY A 432 -6.55 7.31 7.51
N SER A 433 -5.34 7.88 7.43
CA SER A 433 -4.38 7.63 6.37
C SER A 433 -3.36 6.58 6.85
N ASN A 434 -3.63 5.30 6.59
CA ASN A 434 -2.78 4.18 7.00
C ASN A 434 -1.28 4.39 6.70
N GLN A 435 -0.94 5.15 5.64
CA GLN A 435 0.44 5.41 5.24
C GLN A 435 1.11 6.57 6.00
N GLN A 436 0.34 7.56 6.50
CA GLN A 436 0.88 8.71 7.24
C GLN A 436 0.99 8.43 8.74
N LEU A 437 0.05 7.65 9.33
CA LEU A 437 0.20 7.22 10.72
C LEU A 437 1.47 6.38 10.92
N GLU A 438 1.80 5.53 9.94
CA GLU A 438 2.95 4.64 10.03
C GLU A 438 4.25 5.42 10.31
N THR A 439 4.44 6.61 9.70
CA THR A 439 5.67 7.40 9.82
C THR A 439 5.63 8.52 10.87
N GLN A 440 4.44 9.01 11.25
CA GLN A 440 4.24 10.18 12.12
C GLN A 440 3.47 9.86 13.42
N GLN A 441 3.82 8.76 14.07
CA GLN A 441 3.10 8.26 15.25
C GLN A 441 3.19 9.23 16.45
N LEU A 442 4.38 9.78 16.71
CA LEU A 442 4.63 10.67 17.85
C LEU A 442 3.96 12.03 17.65
N GLU A 443 3.94 12.52 16.42
CA GLU A 443 3.30 13.78 16.02
C GLU A 443 1.77 13.70 16.20
N ALA A 444 1.16 12.56 15.84
CA ALA A 444 -0.26 12.30 16.10
C ALA A 444 -0.58 12.29 17.61
N LEU A 445 0.33 11.75 18.44
CA LEU A 445 0.19 11.72 19.89
C LEU A 445 0.33 13.12 20.51
N ILE A 446 1.31 13.92 20.06
CA ILE A 446 1.46 15.31 20.49
C ILE A 446 0.19 16.11 20.18
N ALA A 447 -0.37 16.00 18.96
CA ALA A 447 -1.58 16.70 18.58
C ALA A 447 -2.78 16.34 19.48
N SER A 448 -2.96 15.04 19.76
CA SER A 448 -4.07 14.56 20.62
C SER A 448 -3.89 14.92 22.11
N VAL A 449 -2.65 14.95 22.61
CA VAL A 449 -2.32 15.44 23.97
C VAL A 449 -2.59 16.93 24.09
N LYS A 450 -2.16 17.74 23.11
CA LYS A 450 -2.47 19.18 23.07
C LYS A 450 -3.97 19.44 23.07
N ALA A 451 -4.73 18.73 22.23
CA ALA A 451 -6.19 18.84 22.20
C ALA A 451 -6.82 18.54 23.57
N SER A 452 -6.35 17.45 24.20
CA SER A 452 -6.83 17.00 25.51
C SER A 452 -6.46 17.95 26.66
N GLN A 453 -5.32 18.63 26.58
CA GLN A 453 -4.92 19.65 27.56
C GLN A 453 -5.72 20.94 27.40
N GLN A 454 -5.87 21.45 26.18
CA GLN A 454 -6.67 22.65 25.93
C GLN A 454 -8.13 22.46 26.35
N LEU A 455 -8.65 21.23 26.21
CA LEU A 455 -9.99 20.86 26.65
C LEU A 455 -10.20 21.00 28.16
N LYS A 456 -9.16 20.85 28.99
CA LYS A 456 -9.28 21.05 30.45
C LYS A 456 -9.63 22.48 30.82
N ASP A 457 -9.15 23.45 30.05
CA ASP A 457 -9.39 24.87 30.30
C ASP A 457 -10.78 25.33 29.82
N VAL A 458 -11.53 24.46 29.14
CA VAL A 458 -12.88 24.76 28.65
C VAL A 458 -13.89 24.52 29.76
N VAL A 459 -14.37 25.61 30.37
CA VAL A 459 -15.43 25.59 31.40
C VAL A 459 -16.80 25.43 30.73
N GLY A 460 -17.55 24.38 31.09
CA GLY A 460 -18.90 24.11 30.56
C GLY A 460 -19.18 22.63 30.27
N ASN A 461 -20.45 22.30 30.03
CA ASN A 461 -20.90 20.92 29.75
C ASN A 461 -20.79 20.58 28.25
N GLN A 462 -19.56 20.48 27.74
CA GLN A 462 -19.25 20.05 26.37
C GLN A 462 -19.01 18.53 26.31
N SER A 463 -20.02 17.73 26.68
CA SER A 463 -19.91 16.27 26.80
C SER A 463 -19.50 15.58 25.50
N GLU A 464 -19.97 16.06 24.35
CA GLU A 464 -19.67 15.51 23.03
C GLU A 464 -18.21 15.76 22.63
N LEU A 465 -17.70 16.99 22.78
CA LEU A 465 -16.30 17.33 22.48
C LEU A 465 -15.32 16.58 23.39
N LYS A 466 -15.68 16.40 24.67
CA LYS A 466 -14.89 15.63 25.63
C LYS A 466 -14.78 14.17 25.22
N THR A 467 -15.91 13.55 24.85
CA THR A 467 -15.95 12.16 24.37
C THR A 467 -15.16 12.01 23.07
N LYS A 468 -15.34 12.93 22.10
CA LYS A 468 -14.59 12.89 20.83
C LYS A 468 -13.08 12.97 21.06
N THR A 469 -12.62 13.93 21.84
CA THR A 469 -11.19 14.13 22.13
C THR A 469 -10.58 12.94 22.87
N ALA A 470 -11.30 12.38 23.85
CA ALA A 470 -10.88 11.18 24.55
C ALA A 470 -10.74 9.97 23.61
N ASN A 471 -11.71 9.78 22.71
CA ASN A 471 -11.68 8.68 21.73
C ASN A 471 -10.49 8.80 20.76
N VAL A 472 -10.21 10.01 20.27
CA VAL A 472 -9.05 10.26 19.39
C VAL A 472 -7.74 9.97 20.13
N LEU A 473 -7.56 10.50 21.34
CA LEU A 473 -6.38 10.26 22.16
C LEU A 473 -6.19 8.76 22.44
N GLN A 474 -7.27 8.07 22.82
CA GLN A 474 -7.26 6.64 23.07
C GLN A 474 -6.83 5.87 21.82
N GLN A 475 -7.40 6.16 20.64
CA GLN A 475 -7.02 5.52 19.39
C GLN A 475 -5.53 5.68 19.06
N VAL A 476 -4.95 6.87 19.26
CA VAL A 476 -3.51 7.09 19.04
C VAL A 476 -2.67 6.27 20.02
N ILE A 477 -3.03 6.24 21.30
CA ILE A 477 -2.31 5.45 22.33
C ILE A 477 -2.31 3.95 22.01
N TYR A 478 -3.38 3.43 21.43
CA TYR A 478 -3.43 2.01 21.02
C TYR A 478 -2.64 1.72 19.74
N ALA A 479 -2.49 2.71 18.86
CA ALA A 479 -1.80 2.53 17.59
C ALA A 479 -0.28 2.78 17.68
N ILE A 480 0.16 3.62 18.61
CA ILE A 480 1.56 4.03 18.73
C ILE A 480 2.46 2.88 19.21
N GLN A 481 3.63 2.79 18.58
CA GLN A 481 4.67 1.78 18.85
C GLN A 481 6.03 2.44 19.01
N GLU A 482 6.26 3.51 18.24
CA GLU A 482 7.42 4.38 18.39
C GLU A 482 7.36 5.09 19.74
N SER A 483 8.40 4.96 20.55
CA SER A 483 8.50 5.63 21.85
C SER A 483 9.45 6.82 21.82
N ASN A 484 10.47 6.78 20.96
CA ASN A 484 11.44 7.86 20.82
C ASN A 484 12.14 7.81 19.46
N ARG A 485 12.72 8.95 19.03
CA ARG A 485 13.43 9.14 17.77
C ARG A 485 14.63 10.05 17.96
N LEU A 486 15.82 9.56 17.58
CA LEU A 486 17.08 10.29 17.65
C LEU A 486 17.47 10.80 16.26
N GLU A 487 17.70 12.11 16.13
CA GLU A 487 17.91 12.79 14.85
C GLU A 487 19.11 13.75 14.89
N ARG A 488 20.30 13.26 15.28
CA ARG A 488 21.54 14.09 15.28
C ARG A 488 22.68 13.59 14.41
N HIS A 489 22.54 12.41 13.79
CA HIS A 489 23.45 12.03 12.72
C HIS A 489 23.15 12.86 11.47
N HIS A 490 24.18 13.16 10.69
CA HIS A 490 24.05 13.99 9.48
C HIS A 490 24.03 13.16 8.19
N ASP A 491 24.16 11.85 8.32
CA ASP A 491 24.10 10.89 7.23
C ASP A 491 23.50 9.56 7.74
N SER A 492 23.42 8.56 6.86
CA SER A 492 22.83 7.25 7.11
C SER A 492 23.42 6.59 8.35
N VAL A 493 22.57 5.97 9.18
CA VAL A 493 23.01 5.23 10.36
C VAL A 493 23.11 3.76 9.98
N ASN A 494 24.31 3.17 10.12
CA ASN A 494 24.61 1.82 9.66
C ASN A 494 24.43 0.75 10.73
N SER A 495 24.65 1.11 12.00
CA SER A 495 24.61 0.15 13.11
C SER A 495 24.15 0.80 14.41
N VAL A 496 23.43 0.03 15.21
CA VAL A 496 23.00 0.40 16.56
C VAL A 496 23.25 -0.76 17.53
N SER A 497 23.74 -0.45 18.73
CA SER A 497 24.04 -1.45 19.76
C SER A 497 23.71 -0.91 21.15
N PHE A 498 23.03 -1.73 21.96
CA PHE A 498 22.82 -1.44 23.39
C PHE A 498 24.05 -1.87 24.20
N SER A 499 24.34 -1.11 25.26
CA SER A 499 25.23 -1.59 26.32
C SER A 499 24.59 -2.76 27.08
N PRO A 500 25.39 -3.64 27.71
CA PRO A 500 24.87 -4.80 28.45
C PRO A 500 23.89 -4.45 29.59
N ASP A 501 24.03 -3.26 30.18
CA ASP A 501 23.11 -2.74 31.21
C ASP A 501 21.85 -2.06 30.64
N GLY A 502 21.78 -1.89 29.32
CA GLY A 502 20.69 -1.23 28.60
C GLY A 502 20.58 0.28 28.82
N GLN A 503 21.53 0.90 29.54
CA GLN A 503 21.48 2.33 29.90
C GLN A 503 22.09 3.23 28.83
N THR A 504 22.85 2.68 27.91
CA THR A 504 23.52 3.44 26.85
C THR A 504 23.34 2.74 25.52
N ILE A 505 23.20 3.55 24.47
CA ILE A 505 23.15 3.10 23.08
C ILE A 505 24.35 3.69 22.35
N ALA A 506 24.98 2.90 21.49
CA ALA A 506 25.96 3.37 20.54
C ALA A 506 25.39 3.26 19.13
N SER A 507 25.62 4.27 18.30
CA SER A 507 25.26 4.28 16.88
C SER A 507 26.45 4.66 16.01
N ALA A 508 26.58 3.99 14.86
CA ALA A 508 27.61 4.24 13.86
C ALA A 508 26.97 4.73 12.56
N SER A 509 27.59 5.71 11.89
CA SER A 509 27.02 6.39 10.74
C SER A 509 28.04 6.66 9.63
N ASP A 510 27.52 6.88 8.43
CA ASP A 510 28.24 7.42 7.26
C ASP A 510 28.79 8.83 7.49
N ASP A 511 28.31 9.54 8.52
CA ASP A 511 28.87 10.83 8.94
C ASP A 511 30.25 10.72 9.61
N LYS A 512 30.84 9.51 9.60
CA LYS A 512 32.17 9.14 10.12
C LYS A 512 32.27 9.14 11.64
N THR A 513 31.16 9.34 12.34
CA THR A 513 31.12 9.42 13.80
C THR A 513 30.42 8.22 14.42
N ILE A 514 30.74 8.00 15.70
CA ILE A 514 29.93 7.15 16.57
C ILE A 514 29.30 8.06 17.61
N LYS A 515 28.00 7.92 17.85
CA LYS A 515 27.31 8.66 18.92
C LYS A 515 26.92 7.72 20.04
N LEU A 516 27.14 8.18 21.27
CA LEU A 516 26.68 7.54 22.49
C LEU A 516 25.48 8.29 23.02
N TRP A 517 24.45 7.53 23.35
CA TRP A 517 23.17 8.04 23.83
C TRP A 517 22.85 7.38 25.15
N SER A 518 22.21 8.10 26.05
CA SER A 518 21.52 7.50 27.18
C SER A 518 20.28 6.73 26.70
N ARG A 519 19.68 5.97 27.61
CA ARG A 519 18.37 5.33 27.40
C ARG A 519 17.24 6.32 27.08
N ASP A 520 17.27 7.54 27.64
CA ASP A 520 16.27 8.57 27.37
C ASP A 520 16.47 9.28 26.02
N GLY A 521 17.55 8.96 25.29
CA GLY A 521 17.87 9.55 23.99
C GLY A 521 18.70 10.83 24.04
N THR A 522 19.17 11.25 25.22
CA THR A 522 20.13 12.35 25.31
C THR A 522 21.49 11.94 24.73
N GLU A 523 22.05 12.78 23.88
CA GLU A 523 23.40 12.55 23.34
C GLU A 523 24.43 12.76 24.46
N LEU A 524 25.12 11.69 24.85
CA LEU A 524 26.15 11.71 25.88
C LEU A 524 27.51 12.13 25.30
N LYS A 525 27.85 11.59 24.12
CA LYS A 525 29.14 11.83 23.48
C LYS A 525 29.10 11.58 21.98
N THR A 526 29.90 12.34 21.23
CA THR A 526 30.27 12.03 19.85
C THR A 526 31.74 11.61 19.81
N LEU A 527 32.02 10.43 19.27
CA LEU A 527 33.35 9.87 19.08
C LEU A 527 33.81 10.19 17.66
N ASN A 528 34.87 10.98 17.56
CA ASN A 528 35.47 11.41 16.29
C ASN A 528 36.86 10.79 16.17
N GLY A 529 37.17 10.20 15.02
CA GLY A 529 38.52 9.71 14.73
C GLY A 529 38.63 8.71 13.57
N HIS A 530 37.51 8.14 13.12
CA HIS A 530 37.47 7.47 11.81
C HIS A 530 37.50 8.50 10.67
N HIS A 531 38.07 8.11 9.54
CA HIS A 531 38.26 9.00 8.38
C HIS A 531 37.22 8.77 7.27
N ASP A 532 36.41 7.72 7.42
CA ASP A 532 35.40 7.28 6.47
C ASP A 532 34.19 6.68 7.22
N SER A 533 33.17 6.23 6.48
CA SER A 533 31.94 5.65 7.02
C SER A 533 32.18 4.61 8.11
N VAL A 534 31.39 4.65 9.19
CA VAL A 534 31.44 3.65 10.26
C VAL A 534 30.30 2.66 10.04
N ASN A 535 30.65 1.39 9.78
CA ASN A 535 29.71 0.34 9.39
C ASN A 535 29.09 -0.40 10.57
N SER A 536 29.85 -0.57 11.64
CA SER A 536 29.43 -1.41 12.77
C SER A 536 30.01 -0.92 14.08
N VAL A 537 29.21 -1.06 15.14
CA VAL A 537 29.59 -0.74 16.52
C VAL A 537 29.17 -1.87 17.46
N SER A 538 30.01 -2.18 18.44
CA SER A 538 29.76 -3.24 19.42
C SER A 538 30.31 -2.86 20.80
N PHE A 539 29.51 -3.04 21.84
CA PHE A 539 29.98 -2.94 23.23
C PHE A 539 30.71 -4.20 23.67
N SER A 540 31.72 -4.02 24.52
CA SER A 540 32.28 -5.13 25.30
C SER A 540 31.26 -5.65 26.33
N PRO A 541 31.36 -6.91 26.76
CA PRO A 541 30.44 -7.49 27.75
C PRO A 541 30.42 -6.78 29.11
N ASP A 542 31.48 -6.06 29.47
CA ASP A 542 31.57 -5.22 30.67
C ASP A 542 30.97 -3.81 30.47
N GLY A 543 30.57 -3.46 29.24
CA GLY A 543 30.03 -2.16 28.83
C GLY A 543 31.02 -1.00 28.83
N GLN A 544 32.30 -1.22 29.17
CA GLN A 544 33.29 -0.16 29.36
C GLN A 544 34.02 0.23 28.07
N THR A 545 34.00 -0.64 27.06
CA THR A 545 34.72 -0.41 25.80
C THR A 545 33.79 -0.60 24.62
N ILE A 546 34.00 0.22 23.61
CA ILE A 546 33.26 0.19 22.35
C ILE A 546 34.26 -0.15 21.25
N ALA A 547 33.91 -1.09 20.39
CA ALA A 547 34.63 -1.36 19.15
C ALA A 547 33.84 -0.83 17.96
N SER A 548 34.52 -0.21 17.01
CA SER A 548 33.94 0.28 15.77
C SER A 548 34.71 -0.19 14.55
N ALA A 549 34.00 -0.50 13.48
CA ALA A 549 34.54 -0.91 12.18
C ALA A 549 34.17 0.10 11.10
N SER A 550 35.11 0.44 10.22
CA SER A 550 34.96 1.52 9.24
C SER A 550 35.49 1.16 7.84
N ASP A 551 34.99 1.90 6.85
CA ASP A 551 35.49 1.98 5.47
C ASP A 551 36.96 2.43 5.40
N ASP A 552 37.46 3.12 6.43
CA ASP A 552 38.87 3.49 6.53
C ASP A 552 39.82 2.30 6.77
N LYS A 553 39.27 1.07 6.76
CA LYS A 553 39.96 -0.22 6.88
C LYS A 553 40.48 -0.52 8.29
N THR A 554 40.11 0.29 9.27
CA THR A 554 40.54 0.14 10.66
C THR A 554 39.42 -0.31 11.58
N ILE A 555 39.80 -0.90 12.71
CA ILE A 555 38.91 -1.06 13.87
C ILE A 555 39.44 -0.15 14.96
N LYS A 556 38.58 0.62 15.62
CA LYS A 556 38.97 1.45 16.77
C LYS A 556 38.29 0.96 18.04
N LEU A 557 39.04 1.00 19.13
CA LEU A 557 38.57 0.74 20.49
C LEU A 557 38.48 2.05 21.24
N TRP A 558 37.35 2.28 21.89
CA TRP A 558 37.03 3.50 22.60
C TRP A 558 36.64 3.20 24.02
N SER A 559 36.97 4.11 24.94
CA SER A 559 36.36 4.14 26.26
C SER A 559 35.03 4.92 26.20
N ARG A 560 34.16 4.74 27.19
CA ARG A 560 32.86 5.45 27.27
C ARG A 560 33.00 6.97 27.37
N ASP A 561 34.13 7.48 27.86
CA ASP A 561 34.43 8.93 27.90
C ASP A 561 34.76 9.51 26.51
N GLY A 562 34.92 8.63 25.52
CA GLY A 562 35.23 8.94 24.14
C GLY A 562 36.71 9.02 23.80
N THR A 563 37.59 8.62 24.72
CA THR A 563 39.01 8.44 24.43
C THR A 563 39.21 7.23 23.51
N GLU A 564 40.01 7.43 22.46
CA GLU A 564 40.49 6.34 21.63
C GLU A 564 41.55 5.55 22.41
N LEU A 565 41.25 4.30 22.73
CA LEU A 565 42.16 3.39 23.45
C LEU A 565 43.16 2.75 22.49
N LYS A 566 42.70 2.35 21.29
CA LYS A 566 43.53 1.64 20.31
C LYS A 566 42.96 1.72 18.90
N THR A 567 43.84 1.84 17.90
CA THR A 567 43.51 1.54 16.49
C THR A 567 44.14 0.20 16.09
N LEU A 568 43.33 -0.70 15.54
CA LEU A 568 43.73 -2.00 15.01
C LEU A 568 43.84 -1.88 13.48
N ASN A 569 45.07 -2.07 12.99
CA ASN A 569 45.39 -2.00 11.57
C ASN A 569 45.78 -3.39 11.06
N GLY A 570 45.23 -3.82 9.93
CA GLY A 570 45.65 -5.06 9.27
C GLY A 570 44.72 -5.60 8.20
N HIS A 571 43.47 -5.15 8.14
CA HIS A 571 42.58 -5.42 7.00
C HIS A 571 43.01 -4.64 5.76
N ARG A 572 42.74 -5.19 4.57
CA ARG A 572 43.12 -4.59 3.28
C ARG A 572 41.95 -3.88 2.58
N GLY A 573 40.73 -4.17 2.99
CA GLY A 573 39.49 -3.55 2.53
C GLY A 573 38.69 -2.98 3.69
N THR A 574 37.51 -2.45 3.38
CA THR A 574 36.52 -1.98 4.35
C THR A 574 36.27 -3.01 5.45
N VAL A 575 36.18 -2.55 6.70
CA VAL A 575 35.74 -3.40 7.80
C VAL A 575 34.23 -3.21 7.96
N THR A 576 33.48 -4.28 7.71
CA THR A 576 32.01 -4.25 7.61
C THR A 576 31.35 -4.54 8.96
N SER A 577 31.98 -5.33 9.82
CA SER A 577 31.39 -5.77 11.09
C SER A 577 32.45 -6.06 12.15
N VAL A 578 32.11 -5.79 13.40
CA VAL A 578 32.95 -6.10 14.58
C VAL A 578 32.10 -6.71 15.70
N SER A 579 32.65 -7.70 16.41
CA SER A 579 32.00 -8.37 17.54
C SER A 579 33.03 -8.70 18.62
N PHE A 580 32.70 -8.38 19.88
CA PHE A 580 33.43 -8.92 21.02
C PHE A 580 33.09 -10.39 21.29
N SER A 581 34.04 -11.14 21.83
CA SER A 581 33.77 -12.42 22.47
C SER A 581 33.00 -12.22 23.79
N PRO A 582 32.23 -13.22 24.26
CA PRO A 582 31.50 -13.12 25.53
C PRO A 582 32.38 -12.90 26.77
N ASP A 583 33.64 -13.32 26.71
CA ASP A 583 34.66 -13.07 27.74
C ASP A 583 35.29 -11.66 27.66
N GLY A 584 34.97 -10.91 26.60
CA GLY A 584 35.48 -9.56 26.31
C GLY A 584 36.95 -9.48 25.91
N GLN A 585 37.69 -10.59 25.86
CA GLN A 585 39.15 -10.58 25.63
C GLN A 585 39.54 -10.57 24.15
N THR A 586 38.67 -11.11 23.29
CA THR A 586 38.90 -11.26 21.86
C THR A 586 37.92 -10.42 21.07
N ILE A 587 38.38 -9.84 19.97
CA ILE A 587 37.54 -9.10 19.01
C ILE A 587 37.60 -9.84 17.68
N ALA A 588 36.46 -10.07 17.05
CA ALA A 588 36.38 -10.56 15.68
C ALA A 588 35.95 -9.42 14.75
N SER A 589 36.61 -9.31 13.61
CA SER A 589 36.28 -8.32 12.58
C SER A 589 36.11 -8.99 11.21
N ALA A 590 35.09 -8.58 10.47
CA ALA A 590 34.83 -8.99 9.10
C ALA A 590 35.16 -7.87 8.11
N SER A 591 35.62 -8.23 6.91
CA SER A 591 36.05 -7.27 5.91
C SER A 591 35.74 -7.68 4.47
N ASP A 592 35.66 -6.66 3.61
CA ASP A 592 35.61 -6.79 2.15
C ASP A 592 36.85 -7.47 1.55
N ASP A 593 37.94 -7.56 2.30
CA ASP A 593 39.11 -8.35 1.92
C ASP A 593 38.90 -9.87 1.96
N LYS A 594 37.66 -10.32 2.23
CA LYS A 594 37.21 -11.72 2.28
C LYS A 594 37.71 -12.49 3.50
N THR A 595 38.27 -11.80 4.49
CA THR A 595 38.81 -12.41 5.71
C THR A 595 38.04 -12.02 6.96
N ILE A 596 38.13 -12.87 7.98
CA ILE A 596 37.80 -12.51 9.36
C ILE A 596 39.11 -12.48 10.14
N LYS A 597 39.33 -11.46 10.96
CA LYS A 597 40.50 -11.38 11.85
C LYS A 597 40.07 -11.44 13.31
N LEU A 598 40.87 -12.14 14.11
CA LEU A 598 40.75 -12.20 15.56
C LEU A 598 41.86 -11.40 16.20
N TRP A 599 41.50 -10.56 17.17
CA TRP A 599 42.39 -9.62 17.82
C TRP A 599 42.31 -9.76 19.33
N LYS A 600 43.43 -9.51 20.01
CA LYS A 600 43.41 -9.11 21.42
C LYS A 600 43.10 -7.62 21.53
N ARG A 601 42.61 -7.20 22.70
CA ARG A 601 42.35 -5.78 23.00
C ARG A 601 43.59 -4.90 22.95
N ASP A 602 44.78 -5.46 23.17
CA ASP A 602 46.06 -4.75 23.03
C ASP A 602 46.43 -4.44 21.56
N GLY A 603 45.67 -5.00 20.62
CA GLY A 603 45.76 -4.84 19.18
C GLY A 603 46.62 -5.86 18.47
N ILE A 604 47.05 -6.91 19.17
CA ILE A 604 47.75 -8.04 18.56
C ILE A 604 46.74 -8.87 17.75
N GLU A 605 47.04 -9.07 16.46
CA GLU A 605 46.32 -10.02 15.62
C GLU A 605 46.65 -11.45 16.08
N LEU A 606 45.63 -12.21 16.49
CA LEU A 606 45.77 -13.61 16.88
C LEU A 606 45.65 -14.56 15.69
N LYS A 607 44.72 -14.26 14.78
CA LYS A 607 44.42 -15.15 13.66
C LYS A 607 43.75 -14.42 12.51
N THR A 608 44.09 -14.81 11.29
CA THR A 608 43.31 -14.52 10.08
C THR A 608 42.60 -15.79 9.62
N LEU A 609 41.28 -15.72 9.46
CA LEU A 609 40.42 -16.80 8.98
C LEU A 609 40.13 -16.52 7.51
N THR A 610 40.64 -17.39 6.64
CA THR A 610 40.47 -17.31 5.18
C THR A 610 39.62 -18.48 4.70
N GLY A 611 38.68 -18.22 3.80
CA GLY A 611 37.89 -19.28 3.17
C GLY A 611 36.55 -18.86 2.57
N HIS A 612 36.15 -17.60 2.73
CA HIS A 612 35.06 -16.99 1.95
C HIS A 612 35.56 -16.56 0.56
N ASN A 613 34.66 -16.59 -0.42
CA ASN A 613 34.97 -16.23 -1.81
C ASN A 613 34.55 -14.80 -2.16
N GLY A 614 33.71 -14.18 -1.33
CA GLY A 614 33.25 -12.79 -1.42
C GLY A 614 33.55 -12.01 -0.15
N ALA A 615 33.17 -10.73 -0.14
CA ALA A 615 33.28 -9.88 1.04
C ALA A 615 32.53 -10.50 2.24
N VAL A 616 33.10 -10.40 3.43
CA VAL A 616 32.44 -10.86 4.66
C VAL A 616 31.68 -9.66 5.22
N THR A 617 30.36 -9.79 5.36
CA THR A 617 29.45 -8.67 5.67
C THR A 617 29.10 -8.59 7.15
N SER A 618 29.16 -9.71 7.88
CA SER A 618 28.84 -9.76 9.31
C SER A 618 29.60 -10.88 10.02
N VAL A 619 29.97 -10.63 11.27
CA VAL A 619 30.59 -11.62 12.16
C VAL A 619 29.91 -11.59 13.53
N SER A 620 29.68 -12.76 14.12
CA SER A 620 29.14 -12.89 15.47
C SER A 620 29.84 -14.02 16.21
N PHE A 621 30.25 -13.76 17.45
CA PHE A 621 30.55 -14.85 18.37
C PHE A 621 29.27 -15.53 18.83
N SER A 622 29.37 -16.81 19.15
CA SER A 622 28.35 -17.49 19.91
C SER A 622 28.38 -17.10 21.39
N PRO A 623 27.24 -17.16 22.10
CA PRO A 623 27.19 -16.88 23.54
C PRO A 623 28.10 -17.76 24.40
N ASP A 624 28.36 -19.03 24.02
CA ASP A 624 29.36 -19.90 24.67
C ASP A 624 30.83 -19.52 24.35
N GLY A 625 31.03 -18.58 23.44
CA GLY A 625 32.33 -18.07 23.01
C GLY A 625 33.15 -19.03 22.15
N GLN A 626 32.73 -20.27 21.91
CA GLN A 626 33.56 -21.29 21.25
C GLN A 626 33.50 -21.23 19.73
N THR A 627 32.41 -20.69 19.18
CA THR A 627 32.13 -20.66 17.74
C THR A 627 32.04 -19.22 17.25
N ILE A 628 32.54 -18.98 16.04
CA ILE A 628 32.36 -17.73 15.31
C ILE A 628 31.50 -18.04 14.09
N ALA A 629 30.47 -17.23 13.85
CA ALA A 629 29.69 -17.27 12.62
C ALA A 629 30.04 -16.07 11.75
N SER A 630 30.16 -16.29 10.44
CA SER A 630 30.40 -15.23 9.46
C SER A 630 29.44 -15.34 8.28
N ALA A 631 28.84 -14.21 7.91
CA ALA A 631 28.02 -14.05 6.71
C ALA A 631 28.80 -13.38 5.60
N SER A 632 28.52 -13.73 4.34
CA SER A 632 29.29 -13.23 3.20
C SER A 632 28.42 -12.98 1.96
N GLU A 633 28.95 -12.11 1.10
CA GLU A 633 28.51 -11.89 -0.26
C GLU A 633 28.61 -13.12 -1.17
N ASP A 634 29.33 -14.18 -0.76
CA ASP A 634 29.36 -15.45 -1.49
C ASP A 634 28.11 -16.33 -1.28
N SER A 635 27.04 -15.75 -0.72
CA SER A 635 25.78 -16.41 -0.39
C SER A 635 25.89 -17.54 0.65
N THR A 636 27.01 -17.64 1.37
CA THR A 636 27.22 -18.64 2.42
C THR A 636 27.41 -18.03 3.80
N VAL A 637 27.09 -18.84 4.81
CA VAL A 637 27.45 -18.58 6.19
C VAL A 637 28.43 -19.65 6.66
N LYS A 638 29.54 -19.28 7.30
CA LYS A 638 30.53 -20.23 7.81
C LYS A 638 30.58 -20.18 9.33
N LEU A 639 30.72 -21.36 9.92
CA LEU A 639 30.99 -21.54 11.34
C LEU A 639 32.44 -21.93 11.53
N TRP A 640 33.13 -21.28 12.46
CA TRP A 640 34.55 -21.45 12.74
C TRP A 640 34.77 -21.74 14.22
N ASN A 641 35.82 -22.48 14.55
CA ASN A 641 36.34 -22.51 15.92
C ASN A 641 37.34 -21.36 16.14
N ARG A 642 37.76 -21.17 17.39
CA ARG A 642 38.77 -20.15 17.76
C ARG A 642 40.14 -20.38 17.11
N GLU A 643 40.46 -21.61 16.72
CA GLU A 643 41.70 -21.95 16.01
C GLU A 643 41.70 -21.51 14.54
N GLY A 644 40.55 -21.04 14.03
CA GLY A 644 40.38 -20.55 12.66
C GLY A 644 40.04 -21.64 11.63
N LYS A 645 39.67 -22.84 12.08
CA LYS A 645 39.19 -23.93 11.23
C LYS A 645 37.69 -23.75 10.94
N ALA A 646 37.32 -23.81 9.67
CA ALA A 646 35.92 -23.87 9.26
C ALA A 646 35.31 -25.21 9.71
N LEU A 647 34.36 -25.14 10.64
CA LEU A 647 33.59 -26.28 11.15
C LEU A 647 32.49 -26.68 10.17
N LYS A 648 31.75 -25.69 9.65
CA LYS A 648 30.63 -25.88 8.72
C LYS A 648 30.52 -24.72 7.73
N THR A 649 30.02 -25.01 6.54
CA THR A 649 29.59 -24.01 5.55
C THR A 649 28.11 -24.24 5.27
N LEU A 650 27.28 -23.29 5.67
CA LEU A 650 25.84 -23.28 5.48
C LEU A 650 25.53 -22.71 4.10
N LYS A 651 25.06 -23.57 3.21
CA LYS A 651 24.63 -23.21 1.86
C LYS A 651 23.12 -23.34 1.79
N GLY A 652 22.44 -22.31 1.26
CA GLY A 652 20.98 -22.37 1.06
C GLY A 652 20.29 -21.02 0.90
N HIS A 653 20.98 -19.90 1.11
CA HIS A 653 20.51 -18.59 0.65
C HIS A 653 20.69 -18.45 -0.86
N GLY A 654 19.75 -17.75 -1.51
CA GLY A 654 19.74 -17.55 -2.95
C GLY A 654 20.62 -16.38 -3.42
N ASP A 655 21.07 -15.54 -2.49
CA ASP A 655 21.83 -14.32 -2.74
C ASP A 655 22.68 -13.96 -1.50
N LYS A 656 23.39 -12.83 -1.53
CA LYS A 656 24.31 -12.37 -0.47
C LYS A 656 23.67 -12.42 0.91
N VAL A 657 24.44 -12.81 1.92
CA VAL A 657 24.00 -12.80 3.32
C VAL A 657 24.57 -11.56 3.99
N TYR A 658 23.75 -10.76 4.68
CA TYR A 658 24.15 -9.48 5.27
C TYR A 658 24.35 -9.53 6.77
N SER A 659 23.61 -10.37 7.49
CA SER A 659 23.65 -10.41 8.95
C SER A 659 23.49 -11.83 9.48
N VAL A 660 24.16 -12.09 10.60
CA VAL A 660 24.12 -13.36 11.31
C VAL A 660 24.01 -13.11 12.82
N SER A 661 23.12 -13.85 13.49
CA SER A 661 22.93 -13.78 14.94
C SER A 661 22.72 -15.17 15.52
N PHE A 662 23.37 -15.46 16.64
CA PHE A 662 23.08 -16.64 17.45
C PHE A 662 21.87 -16.41 18.35
N SER A 663 21.14 -17.48 18.66
CA SER A 663 20.21 -17.51 19.78
C SER A 663 20.98 -17.48 21.12
N PRO A 664 20.38 -16.98 22.22
CA PRO A 664 21.04 -16.90 23.52
C PRO A 664 21.55 -18.24 24.07
N ASP A 665 20.85 -19.34 23.77
CA ASP A 665 21.24 -20.71 24.12
C ASP A 665 22.33 -21.32 23.21
N SER A 666 22.81 -20.54 22.24
CA SER A 666 23.77 -20.93 21.21
C SER A 666 23.32 -22.04 20.24
N GLN A 667 22.09 -22.55 20.31
CA GLN A 667 21.66 -23.72 19.53
C GLN A 667 21.24 -23.38 18.09
N ILE A 668 20.65 -22.20 17.91
CA ILE A 668 20.06 -21.73 16.67
C ILE A 668 20.86 -20.54 16.14
N LEU A 669 20.99 -20.48 14.82
CA LEU A 669 21.56 -19.36 14.09
C LEU A 669 20.48 -18.77 13.18
N ALA A 670 20.31 -17.45 13.21
CA ALA A 670 19.49 -16.72 12.26
C ALA A 670 20.37 -15.95 11.27
N THR A 671 20.02 -16.01 9.99
CA THR A 671 20.80 -15.40 8.91
C THR A 671 19.87 -14.60 7.99
N ALA A 672 20.20 -13.34 7.75
CA ALA A 672 19.42 -12.42 6.90
C ALA A 672 20.12 -12.17 5.57
N SER A 673 19.35 -12.18 4.47
CA SER A 673 19.90 -12.17 3.12
C SER A 673 19.21 -11.18 2.18
N TRP A 674 19.94 -10.83 1.12
CA TRP A 674 19.43 -10.13 -0.05
C TRP A 674 18.29 -10.89 -0.72
N ASP A 675 18.17 -12.22 -0.56
CA ASP A 675 17.08 -13.03 -1.13
C ASP A 675 15.68 -12.79 -0.51
N TYR A 676 15.54 -11.74 0.31
CA TYR A 676 14.33 -11.32 1.03
C TYR A 676 13.92 -12.26 2.17
N THR A 677 14.77 -13.23 2.51
CA THR A 677 14.47 -14.24 3.52
C THR A 677 15.39 -14.14 4.73
N VAL A 678 14.88 -14.66 5.85
CA VAL A 678 15.70 -15.02 7.01
C VAL A 678 15.66 -16.52 7.18
N LYS A 679 16.81 -17.17 7.35
CA LYS A 679 16.89 -18.62 7.59
C LYS A 679 17.35 -18.90 9.01
N LEU A 680 16.71 -19.90 9.62
CA LEU A 680 17.07 -20.46 10.91
C LEU A 680 17.78 -21.78 10.70
N TRP A 681 18.90 -21.95 11.38
CA TRP A 681 19.76 -23.12 11.26
C TRP A 681 20.05 -23.67 12.65
N ARG A 682 20.23 -24.98 12.76
CA ARG A 682 20.98 -25.52 13.90
C ARG A 682 22.46 -25.36 13.67
N ARG A 683 23.24 -25.40 14.76
CA ARG A 683 24.71 -25.41 14.72
C ARG A 683 25.34 -26.51 13.87
N ASP A 684 24.68 -27.67 13.73
CA ASP A 684 25.17 -28.76 12.88
C ASP A 684 25.08 -28.45 11.37
N GLY A 685 24.38 -27.36 11.03
CA GLY A 685 24.13 -26.85 9.70
C GLY A 685 22.81 -27.27 9.09
N THR A 686 21.93 -27.94 9.84
CA THR A 686 20.60 -28.29 9.37
C THR A 686 19.70 -27.05 9.29
N PRO A 687 19.03 -26.80 8.15
CA PRO A 687 18.06 -25.72 8.05
C PRO A 687 16.79 -26.10 8.82
N LEU A 688 16.36 -25.25 9.75
CA LEU A 688 15.15 -25.40 10.54
C LEU A 688 13.94 -24.77 9.85
N LYS A 689 14.08 -23.50 9.46
CA LYS A 689 12.97 -22.71 8.93
C LYS A 689 13.47 -21.59 8.03
N THR A 690 12.64 -21.21 7.05
CA THR A 690 12.81 -19.97 6.29
C THR A 690 11.63 -19.06 6.64
N LEU A 691 11.93 -17.85 7.12
CA LEU A 691 10.98 -16.78 7.42
C LEU A 691 10.74 -16.01 6.13
N LEU A 692 9.50 -16.03 5.64
CA LEU A 692 9.07 -15.38 4.40
C LEU A 692 8.07 -14.28 4.75
N GLY A 693 8.29 -13.07 4.25
CA GLY A 693 7.31 -11.97 4.40
C GLY A 693 7.86 -10.56 4.32
N HIS A 694 9.19 -10.37 4.19
CA HIS A 694 9.75 -9.10 3.72
C HIS A 694 9.61 -8.99 2.20
N ASN A 695 9.46 -7.76 1.72
CA ASN A 695 9.28 -7.46 0.29
C ASN A 695 10.56 -6.96 -0.39
N ASP A 696 11.65 -6.84 0.37
CA ASP A 696 12.97 -6.41 -0.09
C ASP A 696 14.06 -6.98 0.84
N ARG A 697 15.33 -6.69 0.54
CA ARG A 697 16.55 -7.22 1.18
C ARG A 697 16.46 -7.15 2.70
N VAL A 698 16.75 -8.25 3.39
CA VAL A 698 16.85 -8.25 4.85
C VAL A 698 18.29 -7.91 5.24
N MET A 699 18.47 -6.77 5.88
CA MET A 699 19.79 -6.22 6.21
C MET A 699 20.30 -6.70 7.56
N SER A 700 19.41 -6.88 8.54
CA SER A 700 19.79 -7.23 9.91
C SER A 700 18.80 -8.20 10.55
N VAL A 701 19.34 -9.06 11.42
CA VAL A 701 18.56 -9.98 12.27
C VAL A 701 19.13 -10.01 13.69
N SER A 702 18.26 -10.06 14.69
CA SER A 702 18.65 -10.22 16.10
C SER A 702 17.64 -11.10 16.83
N PHE A 703 18.12 -11.91 17.78
CA PHE A 703 17.25 -12.60 18.74
C PHE A 703 16.91 -11.68 19.91
N SER A 704 15.75 -11.90 20.52
CA SER A 704 15.43 -11.37 21.85
C SER A 704 16.30 -12.05 22.92
N PRO A 705 16.50 -11.40 24.09
CA PRO A 705 17.30 -11.98 25.18
C PRO A 705 16.80 -13.33 25.72
N ASP A 706 15.49 -13.57 25.63
CA ASP A 706 14.87 -14.86 26.00
C ASP A 706 14.93 -15.91 24.87
N GLY A 707 15.40 -15.52 23.69
CA GLY A 707 15.50 -16.35 22.48
C GLY A 707 14.18 -16.64 21.77
N GLN A 708 13.02 -16.26 22.33
CA GLN A 708 11.71 -16.67 21.80
C GLN A 708 11.30 -15.89 20.54
N THR A 709 11.79 -14.66 20.42
CA THR A 709 11.44 -13.73 19.36
C THR A 709 12.68 -13.40 18.51
N ILE A 710 12.46 -13.24 17.21
CA ILE A 710 13.46 -12.80 16.25
C ILE A 710 12.97 -11.47 15.68
N VAL A 711 13.83 -10.46 15.65
CA VAL A 711 13.55 -9.19 14.98
C VAL A 711 14.40 -9.10 13.71
N THR A 712 13.78 -8.64 12.63
CA THR A 712 14.41 -8.51 11.31
C THR A 712 14.17 -7.10 10.77
N ALA A 713 15.18 -6.52 10.14
CA ALA A 713 15.11 -5.20 9.50
C ALA A 713 15.42 -5.32 8.01
N SER A 714 14.65 -4.61 7.18
CA SER A 714 14.70 -4.73 5.73
C SER A 714 14.77 -3.38 5.01
N SER A 715 15.19 -3.45 3.75
CA SER A 715 15.09 -2.35 2.79
C SER A 715 13.66 -2.00 2.41
N ASP A 716 12.68 -2.84 2.75
CA ASP A 716 11.25 -2.55 2.60
C ASP A 716 10.71 -1.52 3.61
N LYS A 717 11.61 -0.90 4.40
CA LYS A 717 11.33 0.12 5.42
C LYS A 717 10.55 -0.42 6.62
N THR A 718 10.49 -1.74 6.77
CA THR A 718 9.77 -2.40 7.87
C THR A 718 10.70 -3.22 8.76
N ILE A 719 10.30 -3.31 10.01
CA ILE A 719 10.88 -4.23 10.99
C ILE A 719 9.85 -5.32 11.24
N LYS A 720 10.24 -6.58 11.21
CA LYS A 720 9.32 -7.69 11.49
C LYS A 720 9.77 -8.46 12.71
N LEU A 721 8.80 -8.81 13.56
CA LEU A 721 9.01 -9.67 14.72
C LEU A 721 8.43 -11.03 14.39
N TRP A 722 9.20 -12.07 14.68
CA TRP A 722 8.88 -13.45 14.35
C TRP A 722 9.04 -14.32 15.58
N ARG A 723 8.24 -15.38 15.66
CA ARG A 723 8.55 -16.51 16.52
C ARG A 723 9.46 -17.49 15.77
N GLN A 724 10.23 -18.27 16.51
CA GLN A 724 11.12 -19.30 15.93
C GLN A 724 10.40 -20.32 15.02
N ASP A 725 9.09 -20.53 15.19
CA ASP A 725 8.30 -21.46 14.35
C ASP A 725 7.98 -20.90 12.94
N GLY A 726 8.30 -19.64 12.70
CA GLY A 726 8.05 -18.93 11.43
C GLY A 726 6.83 -18.02 11.45
N THR A 727 6.13 -17.92 12.58
CA THR A 727 4.95 -17.05 12.72
C THR A 727 5.39 -15.59 12.77
N LEU A 728 4.87 -14.79 11.84
CA LEU A 728 5.01 -13.34 11.89
C LEU A 728 4.14 -12.78 13.03
N LEU A 729 4.78 -12.25 14.06
CA LEU A 729 4.11 -11.64 15.22
C LEU A 729 3.69 -10.20 14.91
N LYS A 730 4.60 -9.41 14.31
CA LYS A 730 4.37 -7.98 14.09
C LYS A 730 5.16 -7.43 12.92
N THR A 731 4.64 -6.39 12.28
CA THR A 731 5.40 -5.52 11.37
C THR A 731 5.37 -4.10 11.95
N LEU A 732 6.53 -3.59 12.39
CA LEU A 732 6.72 -2.20 12.75
C LEU A 732 7.05 -1.42 11.49
N LYS A 733 6.41 -0.27 11.33
CA LYS A 733 6.66 0.64 10.22
C LYS A 733 6.83 2.04 10.78
N GLY A 734 7.69 2.81 10.13
CA GLY A 734 7.80 4.25 10.39
C GLY A 734 9.06 4.91 9.87
N HIS A 735 10.11 4.14 9.61
CA HIS A 735 11.27 4.64 8.87
C HIS A 735 10.89 5.06 7.44
N ASN A 736 11.53 6.12 6.95
CA ASN A 736 11.28 6.67 5.62
C ASN A 736 12.18 6.06 4.54
N ASP A 737 13.20 5.30 4.95
CA ASP A 737 14.15 4.62 4.08
C ASP A 737 14.53 3.23 4.64
N ARG A 738 15.41 2.51 3.96
CA ARG A 738 15.89 1.17 4.34
C ARG A 738 16.47 1.15 5.75
N ILE A 739 16.22 0.06 6.46
CA ILE A 739 16.67 -0.15 7.82
C ILE A 739 17.90 -1.05 7.78
N THR A 740 19.01 -0.56 8.31
CA THR A 740 20.35 -1.18 8.20
C THR A 740 20.63 -2.13 9.35
N SER A 741 20.16 -1.78 10.56
CA SER A 741 20.47 -2.51 11.78
C SER A 741 19.30 -2.45 12.75
N VAL A 742 19.15 -3.53 13.51
CA VAL A 742 18.14 -3.66 14.56
C VAL A 742 18.72 -4.41 15.76
N SER A 743 18.41 -3.95 16.97
CA SER A 743 18.92 -4.53 18.21
C SER A 743 17.84 -4.51 19.30
N PHE A 744 17.77 -5.58 20.08
CA PHE A 744 16.94 -5.63 21.29
C PHE A 744 17.67 -4.99 22.46
N SER A 745 16.92 -4.32 23.34
CA SER A 745 17.41 -3.99 24.67
C SER A 745 17.65 -5.27 25.49
N PRO A 746 18.59 -5.26 26.45
CA PRO A 746 18.87 -6.42 27.30
C PRO A 746 17.67 -6.94 28.10
N ASP A 747 16.69 -6.07 28.40
CA ASP A 747 15.43 -6.42 29.06
C ASP A 747 14.36 -7.00 28.11
N GLY A 748 14.61 -6.97 26.79
CA GLY A 748 13.71 -7.48 25.75
C GLY A 748 12.46 -6.62 25.50
N GLN A 749 12.31 -5.47 26.15
CA GLN A 749 11.09 -4.65 26.08
C GLN A 749 11.13 -3.60 24.96
N THR A 750 12.34 -3.25 24.50
CA THR A 750 12.57 -2.18 23.52
C THR A 750 13.39 -2.70 22.34
N ILE A 751 13.07 -2.26 21.14
CA ILE A 751 13.90 -2.44 19.95
C ILE A 751 14.46 -1.07 19.56
N ALA A 752 15.75 -1.02 19.22
CA ALA A 752 16.35 0.11 18.51
C ALA A 752 16.59 -0.28 17.05
N SER A 753 16.29 0.64 16.14
CA SER A 753 16.56 0.47 14.71
C SER A 753 17.31 1.67 14.14
N ALA A 754 18.28 1.39 13.28
CA ALA A 754 19.05 2.38 12.52
C ALA A 754 18.67 2.34 11.04
N SER A 755 18.65 3.49 10.38
CA SER A 755 18.18 3.61 8.99
C SER A 755 18.97 4.63 8.18
N PHE A 756 18.88 4.47 6.85
CA PHE A 756 19.30 5.46 5.86
C PHE A 756 18.54 6.79 5.94
N ASP A 757 17.41 6.83 6.65
CA ASP A 757 16.70 8.09 6.92
C ASP A 757 17.39 8.98 7.97
N GLN A 758 18.62 8.64 8.36
CA GLN A 758 19.47 9.36 9.33
C GLN A 758 18.95 9.29 10.77
N THR A 759 17.92 8.48 11.04
CA THR A 759 17.31 8.36 12.36
C THR A 759 17.60 7.04 13.04
N ILE A 760 17.58 7.09 14.37
CA ILE A 760 17.47 5.91 15.22
C ILE A 760 16.11 5.95 15.88
N ARG A 761 15.32 4.88 15.76
CA ARG A 761 13.98 4.80 16.37
C ARG A 761 13.93 3.74 17.45
N PHE A 762 13.18 4.04 18.50
CA PHE A 762 12.89 3.10 19.58
C PHE A 762 11.45 2.63 19.50
N TRP A 763 11.26 1.32 19.69
CA TRP A 763 9.97 0.67 19.59
C TRP A 763 9.69 -0.11 20.86
N LYS A 764 8.54 0.16 21.49
CA LYS A 764 8.09 -0.65 22.63
C LYS A 764 7.35 -1.89 22.14
N ILE A 765 7.68 -3.02 22.75
CA ILE A 765 6.98 -4.30 22.53
C ILE A 765 6.01 -4.49 23.69
N ASP A 766 4.87 -3.80 23.66
CA ASP A 766 3.81 -4.05 24.65
C ASP A 766 2.92 -5.23 24.20
N GLY A 767 2.46 -6.05 25.15
CA GLY A 767 1.71 -7.29 24.90
C GLY A 767 0.26 -7.09 24.44
N SER A 768 -0.13 -5.91 23.96
CA SER A 768 -1.53 -5.53 23.67
C SER A 768 -1.93 -5.74 22.20
N LEU A 769 -1.13 -6.47 21.44
CA LEU A 769 -1.17 -6.45 19.98
C LEU A 769 -1.91 -7.65 19.40
N PRO A 770 -2.59 -7.47 18.27
CA PRO A 770 -3.35 -8.56 17.70
C PRO A 770 -2.41 -9.63 17.14
N LEU A 771 -2.53 -10.86 17.64
CA LEU A 771 -1.84 -12.00 17.08
C LEU A 771 -2.39 -12.28 15.67
N ILE A 772 -1.51 -12.31 14.66
CA ILE A 772 -1.89 -12.54 13.26
C ILE A 772 -1.80 -14.03 12.95
N LEU A 773 -2.92 -14.61 12.52
CA LEU A 773 -3.02 -15.97 12.00
C LEU A 773 -2.85 -15.92 10.49
N GLN A 774 -1.67 -16.31 10.01
CA GLN A 774 -1.34 -16.39 8.58
C GLN A 774 -1.24 -17.84 8.11
N GLY A 775 -1.81 -18.13 6.95
CA GLY A 775 -1.68 -19.45 6.32
C GLY A 775 -2.76 -19.81 5.30
N HIS A 776 -3.81 -19.00 5.16
CA HIS A 776 -4.73 -19.06 4.03
C HIS A 776 -4.12 -18.37 2.80
N THR A 777 -4.48 -18.83 1.60
CA THR A 777 -3.97 -18.29 0.31
C THR A 777 -5.01 -17.44 -0.43
N GLY A 778 -6.05 -16.99 0.28
CA GLY A 778 -7.15 -16.19 -0.24
C GLY A 778 -7.98 -15.59 0.91
N ASP A 779 -8.97 -14.78 0.58
CA ASP A 779 -9.83 -14.06 1.53
C ASP A 779 -10.32 -14.97 2.66
N VAL A 780 -10.30 -14.48 3.90
CA VAL A 780 -10.90 -15.19 5.03
C VAL A 780 -12.29 -14.60 5.28
N TYR A 781 -13.34 -15.38 5.01
CA TYR A 781 -14.74 -14.93 5.07
C TYR A 781 -15.33 -15.01 6.48
N LYS A 782 -14.98 -16.04 7.25
CA LYS A 782 -15.54 -16.27 8.58
C LYS A 782 -14.46 -16.67 9.58
N VAL A 783 -14.63 -16.23 10.81
CA VAL A 783 -13.90 -16.72 11.98
C VAL A 783 -14.88 -17.07 13.10
N SER A 784 -14.66 -18.20 13.75
CA SER A 784 -15.43 -18.66 14.91
C SER A 784 -14.51 -19.24 15.97
N PHE A 785 -14.75 -18.89 17.23
CA PHE A 785 -14.18 -19.62 18.36
C PHE A 785 -14.95 -20.92 18.62
N SER A 786 -14.27 -21.93 19.14
CA SER A 786 -14.90 -23.08 19.78
C SER A 786 -15.58 -22.65 21.09
N PRO A 787 -16.61 -23.38 21.57
CA PRO A 787 -17.32 -23.03 22.81
C PRO A 787 -16.42 -22.94 24.05
N ASN A 788 -15.31 -23.69 24.08
CA ASN A 788 -14.30 -23.62 25.15
C ASN A 788 -13.22 -22.53 24.93
N GLY A 789 -13.27 -21.78 23.84
CA GLY A 789 -12.35 -20.69 23.49
C GLY A 789 -10.94 -21.09 23.08
N GLN A 790 -10.58 -22.38 23.14
CA GLN A 790 -9.20 -22.83 22.90
C GLN A 790 -8.86 -23.02 21.41
N THR A 791 -9.86 -23.15 20.55
CA THR A 791 -9.67 -23.34 19.12
C THR A 791 -10.40 -22.28 18.33
N ILE A 792 -9.76 -21.82 17.28
CA ILE A 792 -10.32 -20.86 16.33
C ILE A 792 -10.43 -21.58 14.98
N ALA A 793 -11.57 -21.46 14.32
CA ALA A 793 -11.78 -21.94 12.96
C ALA A 793 -11.92 -20.76 11.99
N THR A 794 -11.23 -20.84 10.86
CA THR A 794 -11.25 -19.81 9.81
C THR A 794 -11.64 -20.41 8.47
N ALA A 795 -12.61 -19.79 7.76
CA ALA A 795 -13.08 -20.23 6.44
C ALA A 795 -12.58 -19.27 5.36
N SER A 796 -12.14 -19.82 4.23
CA SER A 796 -11.48 -19.03 3.20
C SER A 796 -11.94 -19.32 1.78
N TYR A 797 -11.69 -18.34 0.92
CA TYR A 797 -11.71 -18.45 -0.54
C TYR A 797 -10.86 -19.60 -1.07
N ASP A 798 -9.78 -19.98 -0.37
CA ASP A 798 -8.88 -21.07 -0.75
C ASP A 798 -9.50 -22.48 -0.66
N ARG A 799 -10.81 -22.57 -0.40
CA ARG A 799 -11.62 -23.80 -0.30
C ARG A 799 -11.31 -24.64 0.93
N THR A 800 -10.56 -24.10 1.89
CA THR A 800 -10.20 -24.79 3.12
C THR A 800 -10.77 -24.10 4.35
N VAL A 801 -10.84 -24.88 5.43
CA VAL A 801 -11.00 -24.35 6.79
C VAL A 801 -9.75 -24.68 7.58
N LYS A 802 -9.20 -23.72 8.32
CA LYS A 802 -8.05 -23.96 9.20
C LYS A 802 -8.47 -23.85 10.66
N LEU A 803 -7.93 -24.76 11.46
CA LEU A 803 -8.08 -24.76 12.91
C LEU A 803 -6.77 -24.28 13.54
N TRP A 804 -6.88 -23.37 14.49
CA TRP A 804 -5.77 -22.74 15.19
C TRP A 804 -5.95 -22.88 16.69
N ASN A 805 -4.87 -22.91 17.45
CA ASN A 805 -4.93 -22.67 18.89
C ASN A 805 -4.91 -21.16 19.18
N ARG A 806 -5.08 -20.78 20.44
CA ARG A 806 -5.01 -19.37 20.89
C ARG A 806 -3.66 -18.70 20.64
N ASP A 807 -2.57 -19.46 20.60
CA ASP A 807 -1.20 -18.93 20.39
C ASP A 807 -0.85 -18.74 18.90
N GLY A 808 -1.80 -19.08 18.02
CA GLY A 808 -1.75 -18.86 16.58
C GLY A 808 -1.10 -19.99 15.77
N ARG A 809 -0.81 -21.11 16.42
CA ARG A 809 -0.35 -22.33 15.75
C ARG A 809 -1.51 -23.00 15.01
N ALA A 810 -1.30 -23.28 13.73
CA ALA A 810 -2.21 -24.12 12.95
C ALA A 810 -2.21 -25.56 13.50
N LEU A 811 -3.39 -26.03 13.92
CA LEU A 811 -3.63 -27.39 14.42
C LEU A 811 -3.93 -28.35 13.26
N THR A 812 -4.84 -27.97 12.36
CA THR A 812 -5.33 -28.84 11.28
C THR A 812 -5.90 -28.00 10.14
N THR A 813 -5.79 -28.49 8.89
CA THR A 813 -6.47 -27.90 7.72
C THR A 813 -7.50 -28.89 7.19
N LEU A 814 -8.77 -28.49 7.18
CA LEU A 814 -9.91 -29.24 6.64
C LEU A 814 -9.97 -29.00 5.13
N LYS A 815 -9.69 -30.04 4.34
CA LYS A 815 -9.74 -30.01 2.87
C LYS A 815 -10.84 -30.94 2.37
N GLY A 816 -11.72 -30.44 1.50
CA GLY A 816 -12.72 -31.28 0.84
C GLY A 816 -13.89 -30.55 0.18
N HIS A 817 -14.04 -29.24 0.40
CA HIS A 817 -14.95 -28.42 -0.41
C HIS A 817 -14.38 -28.18 -1.81
N ARG A 818 -15.25 -28.04 -2.81
CA ARG A 818 -14.85 -27.80 -4.22
C ARG A 818 -14.77 -26.33 -4.58
N GLU A 819 -15.42 -25.49 -3.78
CA GLU A 819 -15.46 -24.04 -3.93
C GLU A 819 -15.21 -23.36 -2.58
N ARG A 820 -15.17 -22.03 -2.56
CA ARG A 820 -14.94 -21.24 -1.35
C ARG A 820 -15.84 -21.63 -0.19
N VAL A 821 -15.29 -21.60 1.02
CA VAL A 821 -16.04 -21.84 2.25
C VAL A 821 -16.45 -20.48 2.79
N TRP A 822 -17.74 -20.26 2.96
CA TRP A 822 -18.30 -18.95 3.29
C TRP A 822 -18.61 -18.78 4.78
N ASP A 823 -19.12 -19.84 5.43
CA ASP A 823 -19.51 -19.80 6.84
C ASP A 823 -19.07 -21.05 7.60
N ILE A 824 -18.92 -20.91 8.92
CA ILE A 824 -18.52 -21.97 9.85
C ILE A 824 -19.33 -21.83 11.13
N SER A 825 -19.83 -22.94 11.66
CA SER A 825 -20.40 -23.04 13.01
C SER A 825 -19.83 -24.24 13.75
N PHE A 826 -19.41 -24.04 15.00
CA PHE A 826 -19.15 -25.14 15.92
C PHE A 826 -20.47 -25.69 16.48
N SER A 827 -20.51 -26.98 16.79
CA SER A 827 -21.52 -27.55 17.66
C SER A 827 -21.32 -27.05 19.11
N PRO A 828 -22.37 -27.01 19.94
CA PRO A 828 -22.26 -26.54 21.34
C PRO A 828 -21.28 -27.31 22.21
N ASP A 829 -21.06 -28.61 21.93
CA ASP A 829 -20.05 -29.44 22.59
C ASP A 829 -18.61 -29.19 22.07
N GLY A 830 -18.48 -28.38 21.01
CA GLY A 830 -17.23 -28.05 20.34
C GLY A 830 -16.59 -29.19 19.53
N GLN A 831 -17.20 -30.38 19.45
CA GLN A 831 -16.59 -31.57 18.83
C GLN A 831 -16.76 -31.61 17.31
N THR A 832 -17.87 -31.05 16.82
CA THR A 832 -18.25 -31.05 15.41
C THR A 832 -18.19 -29.63 14.84
N ILE A 833 -17.74 -29.51 13.59
CA ILE A 833 -17.69 -28.25 12.86
C ILE A 833 -18.53 -28.41 11.61
N ALA A 834 -19.51 -27.52 11.41
CA ALA A 834 -20.27 -27.41 10.18
C ALA A 834 -19.69 -26.28 9.30
N THR A 835 -19.48 -26.56 8.03
CA THR A 835 -18.91 -25.61 7.06
C THR A 835 -19.83 -25.47 5.85
N ALA A 836 -20.21 -24.24 5.51
CA ALA A 836 -21.05 -23.92 4.37
C ALA A 836 -20.20 -23.43 3.19
N SER A 837 -20.50 -23.91 1.99
CA SER A 837 -19.71 -23.58 0.79
C SER A 837 -20.58 -23.25 -0.42
N TRP A 838 -19.96 -22.52 -1.33
CA TRP A 838 -20.47 -22.24 -2.66
C TRP A 838 -20.53 -23.48 -3.56
N ASP A 839 -19.99 -24.61 -3.13
CA ASP A 839 -20.19 -25.91 -3.80
C ASP A 839 -21.58 -26.51 -3.57
N LYS A 840 -22.49 -25.75 -2.96
CA LYS A 840 -23.89 -26.09 -2.65
C LYS A 840 -24.04 -27.13 -1.53
N THR A 841 -22.96 -27.41 -0.80
CA THR A 841 -22.96 -28.41 0.27
C THR A 841 -22.60 -27.81 1.62
N ILE A 842 -23.03 -28.52 2.67
CA ILE A 842 -22.53 -28.32 4.02
C ILE A 842 -21.73 -29.56 4.39
N LYS A 843 -20.55 -29.39 4.98
CA LYS A 843 -19.74 -30.52 5.47
C LYS A 843 -19.64 -30.47 6.98
N LEU A 844 -19.73 -31.66 7.58
CA LEU A 844 -19.57 -31.85 9.02
C LEU A 844 -18.22 -32.51 9.26
N TRP A 845 -17.42 -31.91 10.13
CA TRP A 845 -16.06 -32.34 10.41
C TRP A 845 -15.88 -32.59 11.90
N ARG A 846 -14.98 -33.49 12.24
CA ARG A 846 -14.38 -33.55 13.57
C ARG A 846 -13.11 -32.70 13.60
N ARG A 847 -12.72 -32.23 14.79
CA ARG A 847 -11.53 -31.41 15.01
C ARG A 847 -10.21 -32.03 14.54
N ASP A 848 -10.13 -33.35 14.44
CA ASP A 848 -8.97 -34.10 13.93
C ASP A 848 -8.80 -34.00 12.39
N GLY A 849 -9.74 -33.37 11.69
CA GLY A 849 -9.73 -33.25 10.24
C GLY A 849 -10.63 -34.23 9.51
N ARG A 850 -11.24 -35.19 10.22
CA ARG A 850 -12.06 -36.23 9.59
C ARG A 850 -13.42 -35.68 9.18
N LEU A 851 -13.78 -35.89 7.92
CA LEU A 851 -15.12 -35.63 7.41
C LEU A 851 -16.11 -36.66 7.99
N LEU A 852 -17.12 -36.17 8.71
CA LEU A 852 -18.20 -36.97 9.30
C LEU A 852 -19.36 -37.17 8.32
N GLY A 853 -19.64 -36.19 7.46
CA GLY A 853 -20.72 -36.29 6.48
C GLY A 853 -20.83 -35.04 5.61
N THR A 854 -21.53 -35.16 4.48
CA THR A 854 -21.89 -34.04 3.61
C THR A 854 -23.40 -33.96 3.51
N LEU A 855 -23.96 -32.77 3.76
CA LEU A 855 -25.39 -32.47 3.63
C LEU A 855 -25.62 -31.80 2.27
N THR A 856 -26.56 -32.35 1.50
CA THR A 856 -26.90 -31.90 0.15
C THR A 856 -28.40 -31.67 0.05
N GLY A 857 -28.83 -30.51 -0.44
CA GLY A 857 -30.25 -30.16 -0.54
C GLY A 857 -30.55 -28.73 -0.99
N HIS A 858 -29.57 -27.84 -0.94
CA HIS A 858 -29.62 -26.53 -1.60
C HIS A 858 -29.35 -26.67 -3.10
N SER A 859 -30.07 -25.91 -3.93
CA SER A 859 -29.86 -25.83 -5.38
C SER A 859 -28.88 -24.71 -5.78
N GLY A 860 -28.65 -23.76 -4.86
CA GLY A 860 -27.72 -22.62 -4.96
C GLY A 860 -26.56 -22.70 -3.97
N TRP A 861 -25.80 -21.61 -3.87
CA TRP A 861 -24.69 -21.48 -2.91
C TRP A 861 -25.22 -21.50 -1.49
N VAL A 862 -24.55 -22.20 -0.57
CA VAL A 862 -24.91 -22.14 0.85
C VAL A 862 -24.22 -20.92 1.45
N MET A 863 -25.03 -19.97 1.92
CA MET A 863 -24.58 -18.66 2.39
C MET A 863 -24.34 -18.63 3.90
N SER A 864 -25.09 -19.40 4.69
CA SER A 864 -24.85 -19.46 6.12
C SER A 864 -25.31 -20.77 6.74
N VAL A 865 -24.67 -21.15 7.85
CA VAL A 865 -24.96 -22.34 8.63
C VAL A 865 -24.86 -22.04 10.13
N SER A 866 -25.79 -22.55 10.93
CA SER A 866 -25.78 -22.39 12.40
C SER A 866 -26.25 -23.67 13.08
N PHE A 867 -25.59 -24.06 14.16
CA PHE A 867 -26.13 -25.07 15.08
C PHE A 867 -27.20 -24.45 15.98
N SER A 868 -28.20 -25.25 16.37
CA SER A 868 -29.10 -24.92 17.47
C SER A 868 -28.37 -25.01 18.81
N PRO A 869 -28.82 -24.29 19.86
CA PRO A 869 -28.16 -24.31 21.18
C PRO A 869 -28.04 -25.69 21.82
N ASP A 870 -28.96 -26.61 21.49
CA ASP A 870 -28.95 -28.01 21.94
C ASP A 870 -28.05 -28.94 21.09
N GLY A 871 -27.52 -28.45 19.97
CA GLY A 871 -26.68 -29.20 19.04
C GLY A 871 -27.39 -30.25 18.19
N GLN A 872 -28.72 -30.43 18.34
CA GLN A 872 -29.47 -31.48 17.64
C GLN A 872 -29.88 -31.10 16.22
N THR A 873 -29.92 -29.81 15.92
CA THR A 873 -30.40 -29.26 14.66
C THR A 873 -29.34 -28.33 14.05
N ILE A 874 -29.24 -28.36 12.73
CA ILE A 874 -28.42 -27.43 11.96
C ILE A 874 -29.37 -26.66 11.06
N SER A 875 -29.31 -25.33 11.06
CA SER A 875 -30.00 -24.50 10.08
C SER A 875 -29.01 -24.08 9.00
N SER A 876 -29.52 -23.99 7.77
CA SER A 876 -28.76 -23.44 6.67
C SER A 876 -29.64 -22.64 5.74
N THR A 877 -29.00 -21.69 5.07
CA THR A 877 -29.64 -20.87 4.05
C THR A 877 -28.72 -20.70 2.85
N GLY A 878 -29.31 -20.40 1.69
CA GLY A 878 -28.57 -20.29 0.45
C GLY A 878 -29.15 -19.28 -0.54
N SER A 879 -28.42 -19.07 -1.64
CA SER A 879 -28.83 -18.21 -2.75
C SER A 879 -30.07 -18.71 -3.50
N ASP A 880 -30.53 -19.93 -3.17
CA ASP A 880 -31.81 -20.48 -3.62
C ASP A 880 -33.01 -20.00 -2.78
N ARG A 881 -32.78 -19.06 -1.85
CA ARG A 881 -33.79 -18.44 -0.98
C ARG A 881 -34.54 -19.46 -0.11
N SER A 882 -33.94 -20.61 0.16
CA SER A 882 -34.50 -21.62 1.06
C SER A 882 -33.83 -21.62 2.43
N ILE A 883 -34.59 -22.01 3.45
CA ILE A 883 -34.07 -22.43 4.75
C ILE A 883 -34.23 -23.94 4.83
N ILE A 884 -33.17 -24.63 5.26
CA ILE A 884 -33.19 -26.07 5.51
C ILE A 884 -32.77 -26.33 6.94
N LEU A 885 -33.58 -27.09 7.68
CA LEU A 885 -33.23 -27.65 8.97
C LEU A 885 -32.80 -29.11 8.79
N TRP A 886 -31.64 -29.44 9.34
CA TRP A 886 -31.06 -30.76 9.29
C TRP A 886 -31.01 -31.36 10.69
N ASN A 887 -31.21 -32.66 10.81
CA ASN A 887 -30.88 -33.38 12.03
C ASN A 887 -29.36 -33.62 12.07
N ALA A 888 -28.68 -33.12 13.11
CA ALA A 888 -27.23 -33.20 13.21
C ALA A 888 -26.71 -34.66 13.24
N SER A 889 -27.44 -35.55 13.91
CA SER A 889 -27.05 -36.97 14.07
C SER A 889 -27.36 -37.79 12.82
N SER A 890 -28.59 -37.72 12.31
CA SER A 890 -29.02 -38.52 11.16
C SER A 890 -28.60 -37.94 9.81
N LYS A 891 -28.20 -36.67 9.77
CA LYS A 891 -27.77 -35.93 8.56
C LYS A 891 -28.87 -35.82 7.50
N LYS A 892 -30.13 -36.02 7.88
CA LYS A 892 -31.30 -35.88 7.02
C LYS A 892 -31.96 -34.52 7.20
N ILE A 893 -32.65 -34.06 6.16
CA ILE A 893 -33.51 -32.88 6.21
C ILE A 893 -34.65 -33.16 7.18
N LYS A 894 -34.76 -32.37 8.25
CA LYS A 894 -35.94 -32.33 9.13
C LYS A 894 -37.07 -31.56 8.43
N GLN A 895 -36.73 -30.39 7.89
CA GLN A 895 -37.70 -29.51 7.25
C GLN A 895 -37.01 -28.59 6.24
N LYS A 896 -37.74 -28.18 5.20
CA LYS A 896 -37.30 -27.24 4.18
C LYS A 896 -38.45 -26.34 3.78
N TRP A 897 -38.21 -25.03 3.71
CA TRP A 897 -39.20 -24.06 3.24
C TRP A 897 -38.51 -22.91 2.49
N HIS A 898 -39.32 -22.16 1.76
CA HIS A 898 -38.88 -20.96 1.07
C HIS A 898 -38.98 -19.74 2.01
N THR A 899 -37.97 -18.89 2.00
CA THR A 899 -37.85 -17.74 2.92
C THR A 899 -38.80 -16.58 2.60
N ASN A 900 -39.39 -16.59 1.40
CA ASN A 900 -40.19 -15.48 0.86
C ASN A 900 -39.45 -14.13 0.87
N HIS A 901 -38.12 -14.13 1.02
CA HIS A 901 -37.28 -12.96 0.77
C HIS A 901 -37.25 -12.66 -0.73
N GLN A 902 -37.16 -11.38 -1.08
CA GLN A 902 -37.06 -10.93 -2.47
C GLN A 902 -35.61 -10.98 -3.00
N GLY A 903 -34.63 -11.07 -2.11
CA GLY A 903 -33.20 -11.17 -2.38
C GLY A 903 -32.58 -12.47 -1.85
N ASN A 904 -31.25 -12.57 -1.89
CA ASN A 904 -30.56 -13.70 -1.23
C ASN A 904 -30.60 -13.51 0.28
N VAL A 905 -30.44 -14.62 1.00
CA VAL A 905 -30.32 -14.59 2.45
C VAL A 905 -28.83 -14.69 2.80
N ALA A 906 -28.30 -13.63 3.38
CA ALA A 906 -26.87 -13.47 3.66
C ALA A 906 -26.44 -14.20 4.94
N ASP A 907 -27.30 -14.22 5.97
CA ASP A 907 -26.99 -14.80 7.28
C ASP A 907 -28.22 -15.44 7.94
N ILE A 908 -27.99 -16.47 8.75
CA ILE A 908 -29.01 -17.18 9.53
C ILE A 908 -28.48 -17.46 10.95
N ARG A 909 -29.29 -17.17 11.97
CA ARG A 909 -28.92 -17.41 13.37
C ARG A 909 -30.07 -17.98 14.17
N PHE A 910 -29.74 -18.91 15.06
CA PHE A 910 -30.66 -19.35 16.11
C PHE A 910 -30.62 -18.38 17.29
N SER A 911 -31.77 -18.21 17.95
CA SER A 911 -31.83 -17.60 19.28
C SER A 911 -31.04 -18.46 20.27
N PRO A 912 -30.18 -17.86 21.12
CA PRO A 912 -29.38 -18.59 22.10
C PRO A 912 -30.22 -19.16 23.24
N VAL A 913 -31.41 -18.61 23.49
CA VAL A 913 -32.36 -19.04 24.52
C VAL A 913 -33.75 -19.25 23.92
N ASN A 914 -34.54 -20.13 24.52
CA ASN A 914 -35.98 -20.21 24.25
C ASN A 914 -36.64 -19.00 24.90
N VAL A 915 -37.27 -18.13 24.10
CA VAL A 915 -37.88 -16.89 24.60
C VAL A 915 -39.40 -17.02 24.57
N SER A 916 -40.07 -16.67 25.66
CA SER A 916 -41.52 -16.43 25.66
C SER A 916 -41.79 -14.94 25.52
N LEU A 917 -42.54 -14.55 24.49
CA LEU A 917 -43.03 -13.17 24.38
C LEU A 917 -44.23 -12.98 25.32
N PRO A 918 -44.32 -11.86 26.07
CA PRO A 918 -45.56 -11.47 26.73
C PRO A 918 -46.61 -11.09 25.68
N LEU A 919 -47.85 -11.58 25.85
CA LEU A 919 -48.99 -11.17 25.03
C LEU A 919 -49.26 -9.66 25.23
N GLY A 920 -49.10 -8.84 24.18
CA GLY A 920 -49.30 -7.38 24.26
C GLY A 920 -49.57 -6.65 22.94
N THR A 921 -50.87 -6.51 22.62
CA THR A 921 -51.61 -5.39 21.98
C THR A 921 -51.13 -4.61 20.74
N ASN A 922 -50.09 -5.00 19.98
CA ASN A 922 -49.86 -4.42 18.64
C ASN A 922 -49.84 -5.51 17.54
N GLN A 923 -50.67 -5.31 16.51
CA GLN A 923 -51.13 -6.27 15.50
C GLN A 923 -50.08 -6.82 14.50
N THR A 924 -48.78 -6.80 14.80
CA THR A 924 -47.74 -7.24 13.83
C THR A 924 -47.07 -8.57 14.13
N ILE A 925 -47.24 -9.16 15.33
CA ILE A 925 -46.61 -10.45 15.69
C ILE A 925 -47.64 -11.34 16.38
N SER A 926 -47.94 -12.49 15.79
CA SER A 926 -48.81 -13.49 16.43
C SER A 926 -48.11 -14.08 17.65
N GLY A 927 -48.76 -14.03 18.82
CA GLY A 927 -48.25 -14.60 20.07
C GLY A 927 -48.05 -16.12 19.95
N ALA A 928 -46.80 -16.53 19.72
CA ALA A 928 -46.35 -17.91 19.76
C ALA A 928 -45.08 -18.00 20.61
N MET A 929 -44.98 -19.06 21.42
CA MET A 929 -43.74 -19.42 22.13
C MET A 929 -42.58 -19.53 21.11
N LEU A 930 -41.50 -18.78 21.30
CA LEU A 930 -40.29 -18.86 20.47
C LEU A 930 -39.40 -19.99 20.99
N GLU A 931 -39.88 -21.24 20.93
CA GLU A 931 -38.95 -22.38 21.02
C GLU A 931 -38.17 -22.49 19.71
N GLY A 932 -36.86 -22.29 19.80
CA GLY A 932 -35.94 -22.42 18.65
C GLY A 932 -36.15 -21.39 17.55
N ALA A 933 -36.37 -20.12 17.89
CA ALA A 933 -36.51 -19.05 16.90
C ALA A 933 -35.26 -18.87 16.04
N ILE A 934 -35.49 -18.56 14.77
CA ILE A 934 -34.46 -18.35 13.76
C ILE A 934 -34.65 -16.95 13.18
N ALA A 935 -33.56 -16.21 13.01
CA ALA A 935 -33.58 -14.96 12.28
C ALA A 935 -32.75 -15.07 10.99
N THR A 936 -33.26 -14.47 9.92
CA THR A 936 -32.59 -14.41 8.61
C THR A 936 -32.42 -12.97 8.16
N ALA A 937 -31.23 -12.63 7.67
CA ALA A 937 -30.91 -11.34 7.07
C ALA A 937 -30.78 -11.46 5.55
N SER A 938 -31.30 -10.48 4.81
CA SER A 938 -31.38 -10.55 3.35
C SER A 938 -31.00 -9.26 2.64
N ASP A 939 -30.53 -9.41 1.40
CA ASP A 939 -30.28 -8.35 0.42
C ASP A 939 -31.55 -7.53 0.10
N ASP A 940 -32.75 -8.05 0.44
CA ASP A 940 -34.00 -7.29 0.30
C ASP A 940 -34.23 -6.21 1.37
N LYS A 941 -33.20 -5.91 2.16
CA LYS A 941 -33.16 -4.85 3.19
C LYS A 941 -33.96 -5.18 4.45
N THR A 942 -34.40 -6.44 4.59
CA THR A 942 -35.23 -6.89 5.71
C THR A 942 -34.57 -7.99 6.52
N VAL A 943 -35.02 -8.13 7.76
CA VAL A 943 -34.78 -9.30 8.58
C VAL A 943 -36.11 -9.99 8.88
N LYS A 944 -36.15 -11.31 8.77
CA LYS A 944 -37.35 -12.10 9.11
C LYS A 944 -37.09 -13.04 10.26
N LEU A 945 -38.09 -13.19 11.12
CA LEU A 945 -38.09 -14.10 12.26
C LEU A 945 -38.98 -15.29 11.94
N TRP A 946 -38.51 -16.48 12.30
CA TRP A 946 -39.12 -17.76 12.00
C TRP A 946 -39.21 -18.61 13.25
N SER A 947 -40.28 -19.39 13.35
CA SER A 947 -40.38 -20.50 14.31
C SER A 947 -39.69 -21.74 13.74
N HIS A 948 -39.36 -22.69 14.62
CA HIS A 948 -38.76 -23.96 14.23
C HIS A 948 -39.64 -24.78 13.27
N ASP A 949 -40.97 -24.55 13.25
CA ASP A 949 -41.93 -25.18 12.34
C ASP A 949 -42.08 -24.44 11.00
N GLY A 950 -41.24 -23.43 10.74
CA GLY A 950 -41.14 -22.72 9.45
C GLY A 950 -42.21 -21.64 9.24
N LYS A 951 -42.95 -21.24 10.27
CA LYS A 951 -43.87 -20.09 10.20
C LYS A 951 -43.11 -18.78 10.40
N ALA A 952 -43.44 -17.77 9.59
CA ALA A 952 -42.93 -16.41 9.78
C ALA A 952 -43.62 -15.78 10.99
N ILE A 953 -42.83 -15.28 11.93
CA ILE A 953 -43.29 -14.71 13.21
C ILE A 953 -43.33 -13.19 13.14
N GLY A 954 -42.36 -12.59 12.44
CA GLY A 954 -42.23 -11.14 12.34
C GLY A 954 -41.22 -10.72 11.29
N GLU A 955 -41.26 -9.44 10.92
CA GLU A 955 -40.39 -8.85 9.92
C GLU A 955 -39.88 -7.49 10.44
N LEU A 956 -38.57 -7.29 10.41
CA LEU A 956 -37.91 -6.04 10.80
C LEU A 956 -37.58 -5.24 9.55
N LYS A 957 -38.20 -4.06 9.42
CA LYS A 957 -37.98 -3.12 8.31
C LYS A 957 -37.41 -1.82 8.83
N GLY A 958 -36.36 -1.32 8.18
CA GLY A 958 -35.81 0.01 8.48
C GLY A 958 -34.39 0.27 8.00
N HIS A 959 -33.68 -0.74 7.49
CA HIS A 959 -32.44 -0.53 6.75
C HIS A 959 -32.71 0.06 5.37
N ARG A 960 -31.76 0.86 4.86
CA ARG A 960 -31.86 1.51 3.54
C ARG A 960 -31.20 0.70 2.42
N ASP A 961 -30.40 -0.29 2.79
CA ASP A 961 -29.66 -1.16 1.89
C ASP A 961 -29.60 -2.61 2.44
N GLU A 962 -28.89 -3.49 1.74
CA GLU A 962 -28.74 -4.92 2.04
C GLU A 962 -28.37 -5.17 3.52
N VAL A 963 -28.97 -6.19 4.15
CA VAL A 963 -28.63 -6.60 5.52
C VAL A 963 -27.74 -7.85 5.45
N ASN A 964 -26.47 -7.69 5.79
CA ASN A 964 -25.45 -8.73 5.61
C ASN A 964 -25.26 -9.61 6.85
N GLY A 965 -25.40 -9.03 8.04
CA GLY A 965 -25.03 -9.70 9.29
C GLY A 965 -26.12 -9.55 10.35
N ILE A 966 -26.32 -10.62 11.12
CA ILE A 966 -27.30 -10.65 12.20
C ILE A 966 -26.75 -11.37 13.42
N ASN A 967 -27.11 -10.89 14.61
CA ASN A 967 -26.76 -11.57 15.86
C ASN A 967 -27.79 -11.30 16.96
N PHE A 968 -28.02 -12.30 17.80
CA PHE A 968 -28.84 -12.17 19.00
C PHE A 968 -27.96 -11.75 20.18
N SER A 969 -28.50 -10.94 21.09
CA SER A 969 -27.87 -10.74 22.39
C SER A 969 -27.83 -12.05 23.18
N PRO A 970 -26.87 -12.24 24.11
CA PRO A 970 -26.76 -13.49 24.88
C PRO A 970 -28.03 -13.86 25.67
N ASP A 971 -28.80 -12.85 26.09
CA ASP A 971 -30.09 -13.03 26.77
C ASP A 971 -31.28 -13.25 25.81
N GLY A 972 -31.04 -13.23 24.50
CA GLY A 972 -32.01 -13.43 23.42
C GLY A 972 -33.03 -12.30 23.23
N LYS A 973 -32.97 -11.20 23.99
CA LYS A 973 -34.00 -10.15 23.96
C LYS A 973 -33.81 -9.09 22.88
N THR A 974 -32.58 -8.95 22.38
CA THR A 974 -32.19 -7.93 21.40
C THR A 974 -31.58 -8.58 20.18
N ILE A 975 -31.87 -8.04 19.00
CA ILE A 975 -31.26 -8.43 17.72
C ILE A 975 -30.44 -7.26 17.22
N ALA A 976 -29.19 -7.51 16.84
CA ALA A 976 -28.34 -6.56 16.14
C ALA A 976 -28.24 -6.93 14.66
N THR A 977 -28.34 -5.93 13.79
CA THR A 977 -28.29 -6.10 12.33
C THR A 977 -27.28 -5.14 11.71
N ALA A 978 -26.43 -5.64 10.81
CA ALA A 978 -25.40 -4.88 10.09
C ALA A 978 -25.75 -4.80 8.60
N SER A 979 -25.59 -3.61 8.00
CA SER A 979 -26.06 -3.32 6.65
C SER A 979 -25.07 -2.54 5.78
N ASP A 980 -25.26 -2.64 4.46
CA ASP A 980 -24.59 -1.82 3.44
C ASP A 980 -24.94 -0.32 3.57
N ASP A 981 -26.00 0.04 4.30
CA ASP A 981 -26.35 1.43 4.60
C ASP A 981 -25.42 2.11 5.62
N LYS A 982 -24.32 1.44 6.00
CA LYS A 982 -23.27 1.91 6.93
C LYS A 982 -23.74 2.03 8.38
N THR A 983 -24.89 1.44 8.72
CA THR A 983 -25.46 1.48 10.07
C THR A 983 -25.59 0.09 10.69
N VAL A 984 -25.53 0.06 12.02
CA VAL A 984 -25.99 -1.08 12.81
C VAL A 984 -27.27 -0.72 13.53
N LYS A 985 -28.28 -1.57 13.46
CA LYS A 985 -29.56 -1.36 14.15
C LYS A 985 -29.75 -2.40 15.25
N LEU A 986 -30.26 -1.94 16.39
CA LEU A 986 -30.66 -2.78 17.51
C LEU A 986 -32.18 -2.82 17.58
N TRP A 987 -32.73 -4.02 17.68
CA TRP A 987 -34.17 -4.28 17.65
C TRP A 987 -34.57 -5.08 18.87
N ALA A 988 -35.73 -4.77 19.44
CA ALA A 988 -36.42 -5.69 20.33
C ALA A 988 -37.09 -6.81 19.51
N LEU A 989 -37.37 -7.94 20.16
CA LEU A 989 -38.04 -9.08 19.52
C LEU A 989 -39.45 -8.75 19.01
N ASP A 990 -40.11 -7.72 19.55
CA ASP A 990 -41.42 -7.27 19.10
C ASP A 990 -41.37 -6.44 17.79
N GLY A 991 -40.17 -6.21 17.25
CA GLY A 991 -39.93 -5.43 16.04
C GLY A 991 -39.59 -3.96 16.29
N THR A 992 -39.60 -3.51 17.54
CA THR A 992 -39.28 -2.12 17.88
C THR A 992 -37.81 -1.82 17.63
N LEU A 993 -37.53 -0.78 16.83
CA LEU A 993 -36.17 -0.26 16.65
C LEU A 993 -35.72 0.46 17.93
N LEU A 994 -34.77 -0.13 18.65
CA LEU A 994 -34.21 0.42 19.89
C LEU A 994 -33.15 1.49 19.60
N ARG A 995 -32.28 1.26 18.62
CA ARG A 995 -31.15 2.16 18.34
C ARG A 995 -30.61 2.02 16.92
N THR A 996 -30.03 3.09 16.38
CA THR A 996 -29.21 3.08 15.17
C THR A 996 -27.82 3.61 15.52
N LEU A 997 -26.79 2.83 15.22
CA LEU A 997 -25.39 3.17 15.41
C LEU A 997 -24.79 3.60 14.06
N THR A 998 -24.07 4.72 14.08
CA THR A 998 -23.41 5.28 12.90
C THR A 998 -21.94 5.55 13.22
N GLY A 999 -21.04 5.30 12.26
CA GLY A 999 -19.62 5.59 12.45
C GLY A 999 -18.66 4.80 11.54
N HIS A 1000 -19.11 3.74 10.89
CA HIS A 1000 -18.37 3.14 9.77
C HIS A 1000 -18.48 4.06 8.53
N THR A 1001 -17.40 4.18 7.76
CA THR A 1001 -17.38 5.02 6.55
C THR A 1001 -17.84 4.26 5.30
N GLU A 1002 -17.89 2.94 5.38
CA GLU A 1002 -18.31 2.00 4.35
C GLU A 1002 -19.26 0.95 4.93
N ARG A 1003 -19.75 0.04 4.07
CA ARG A 1003 -20.67 -1.03 4.44
C ARG A 1003 -20.18 -1.91 5.59
N ILE A 1004 -21.14 -2.38 6.38
CA ILE A 1004 -20.92 -3.24 7.55
C ILE A 1004 -21.41 -4.65 7.22
N ILE A 1005 -20.54 -5.63 7.39
CA ILE A 1005 -20.82 -7.02 7.00
C ILE A 1005 -21.14 -7.90 8.21
N SER A 1006 -20.56 -7.59 9.37
CA SER A 1006 -20.65 -8.47 10.54
C SER A 1006 -20.87 -7.69 11.82
N VAL A 1007 -21.66 -8.29 12.71
CA VAL A 1007 -21.95 -7.81 14.06
C VAL A 1007 -21.92 -8.98 15.05
N SER A 1008 -21.32 -8.76 16.22
CA SER A 1008 -21.25 -9.76 17.29
C SER A 1008 -21.37 -9.10 18.66
N PHE A 1009 -22.19 -9.67 19.54
CA PHE A 1009 -22.20 -9.30 20.95
C PHE A 1009 -21.02 -9.94 21.70
N SER A 1010 -20.55 -9.28 22.75
CA SER A 1010 -19.72 -9.89 23.78
C SER A 1010 -20.53 -10.92 24.58
N PRO A 1011 -19.88 -11.90 25.22
CA PRO A 1011 -20.58 -12.94 25.99
C PRO A 1011 -21.44 -12.41 27.14
N ASP A 1012 -21.08 -11.26 27.70
CA ASP A 1012 -21.85 -10.57 28.76
C ASP A 1012 -22.93 -9.62 28.21
N GLY A 1013 -22.98 -9.41 26.89
CA GLY A 1013 -23.94 -8.54 26.21
C GLY A 1013 -23.68 -7.03 26.34
N ASN A 1014 -22.67 -6.61 27.10
CA ASN A 1014 -22.41 -5.19 27.39
C ASN A 1014 -21.70 -4.45 26.25
N VAL A 1015 -21.01 -5.20 25.40
CA VAL A 1015 -20.21 -4.68 24.28
C VAL A 1015 -20.65 -5.36 22.99
N MET A 1016 -20.54 -4.65 21.88
CA MET A 1016 -20.78 -5.18 20.54
C MET A 1016 -19.59 -4.84 19.64
N ALA A 1017 -19.19 -5.78 18.80
CA ALA A 1017 -18.17 -5.59 17.77
C ALA A 1017 -18.82 -5.58 16.39
N THR A 1018 -18.37 -4.68 15.51
CA THR A 1018 -18.81 -4.58 14.13
C THR A 1018 -17.62 -4.54 13.19
N ALA A 1019 -17.73 -5.15 12.01
CA ALA A 1019 -16.69 -5.14 10.99
C ALA A 1019 -17.22 -4.67 9.65
N GLY A 1020 -16.40 -3.87 8.96
CA GLY A 1020 -16.79 -3.23 7.71
C GLY A 1020 -15.71 -3.17 6.64
N PHE A 1021 -16.12 -2.68 5.47
CA PHE A 1021 -15.26 -2.51 4.29
C PHE A 1021 -14.35 -1.29 4.38
N ASP A 1022 -14.51 -0.48 5.42
CA ASP A 1022 -13.55 0.57 5.79
C ASP A 1022 -12.28 0.01 6.43
N LYS A 1023 -12.14 -1.33 6.44
CA LYS A 1023 -10.98 -2.07 6.96
C LYS A 1023 -10.83 -2.00 8.49
N THR A 1024 -11.87 -1.51 9.17
CA THR A 1024 -11.88 -1.34 10.62
C THR A 1024 -12.83 -2.29 11.32
N ILE A 1025 -12.57 -2.49 12.61
CA ILE A 1025 -13.50 -3.11 13.54
C ILE A 1025 -13.85 -2.07 14.59
N LYS A 1026 -15.12 -1.91 14.92
CA LYS A 1026 -15.57 -0.96 15.95
C LYS A 1026 -16.21 -1.69 17.11
N LEU A 1027 -15.85 -1.30 18.32
CA LEU A 1027 -16.52 -1.70 19.54
C LEU A 1027 -17.51 -0.62 19.96
N TRP A 1028 -18.67 -1.06 20.43
CA TRP A 1028 -19.78 -0.22 20.87
C TRP A 1028 -20.24 -0.69 22.23
N ARG A 1029 -20.63 0.24 23.09
CA ARG A 1029 -21.36 -0.11 24.32
C ARG A 1029 -22.81 -0.38 23.97
N THR A 1030 -23.34 -1.53 24.39
CA THR A 1030 -24.70 -1.96 24.01
C THR A 1030 -25.80 -1.08 24.61
N SER A 1031 -25.60 -0.55 25.82
CA SER A 1031 -26.62 0.22 26.55
C SER A 1031 -26.97 1.56 25.90
N ASP A 1032 -25.95 2.34 25.51
CA ASP A 1032 -26.10 3.70 24.97
C ASP A 1032 -25.73 3.82 23.49
N GLY A 1033 -25.03 2.84 22.92
CA GLY A 1033 -24.53 2.86 21.54
C GLY A 1033 -23.28 3.70 21.33
N SER A 1034 -22.60 4.11 22.40
CA SER A 1034 -21.36 4.90 22.28
C SER A 1034 -20.22 4.05 21.70
N PRO A 1035 -19.39 4.63 20.81
CA PRO A 1035 -18.19 3.94 20.31
C PRO A 1035 -17.15 3.85 21.44
N LEU A 1036 -16.62 2.65 21.65
CA LEU A 1036 -15.60 2.35 22.67
C LEU A 1036 -14.20 2.29 22.08
N GLN A 1037 -14.04 1.65 20.93
CA GLN A 1037 -12.73 1.42 20.33
C GLN A 1037 -12.87 1.22 18.82
N THR A 1038 -11.91 1.69 18.04
CA THR A 1038 -11.76 1.31 16.63
C THR A 1038 -10.42 0.59 16.49
N PHE A 1039 -10.46 -0.65 16.02
CA PHE A 1039 -9.26 -1.39 15.64
C PHE A 1039 -8.99 -1.17 14.15
N SER A 1040 -7.81 -0.65 13.86
CA SER A 1040 -7.23 -0.50 12.54
C SER A 1040 -5.99 -1.39 12.43
N GLY A 1041 -5.85 -2.11 11.33
CA GLY A 1041 -4.67 -2.94 11.11
C GLY A 1041 -4.78 -3.89 9.93
N HIS A 1042 -6.00 -4.35 9.61
CA HIS A 1042 -6.25 -5.08 8.37
C HIS A 1042 -5.95 -4.19 7.16
N THR A 1043 -5.35 -4.79 6.13
CA THR A 1043 -4.92 -4.03 4.92
C THR A 1043 -6.03 -3.95 3.86
N ASP A 1044 -7.08 -4.74 4.03
CA ASP A 1044 -8.25 -4.83 3.16
C ASP A 1044 -9.53 -5.09 4.01
N TRP A 1045 -10.67 -5.29 3.36
CA TRP A 1045 -12.00 -5.42 3.98
C TRP A 1045 -12.03 -6.46 5.11
N VAL A 1046 -12.75 -6.15 6.19
CA VAL A 1046 -12.99 -7.09 7.29
C VAL A 1046 -14.35 -7.74 7.08
N TRP A 1047 -14.35 -9.05 6.83
CA TRP A 1047 -15.55 -9.82 6.53
C TRP A 1047 -16.32 -10.23 7.78
N HIS A 1048 -15.62 -10.55 8.87
CA HIS A 1048 -16.27 -11.10 10.06
C HIS A 1048 -15.54 -10.77 11.36
N VAL A 1049 -16.31 -10.65 12.45
CA VAL A 1049 -15.81 -10.53 13.83
C VAL A 1049 -16.48 -11.53 14.77
N SER A 1050 -15.74 -12.05 15.74
CA SER A 1050 -16.26 -12.99 16.74
C SER A 1050 -15.53 -12.81 18.07
N PHE A 1051 -16.28 -12.69 19.17
CA PHE A 1051 -15.69 -12.69 20.51
C PHE A 1051 -15.32 -14.10 20.95
N SER A 1052 -14.27 -14.21 21.76
CA SER A 1052 -14.02 -15.44 22.51
C SER A 1052 -15.06 -15.62 23.62
N PRO A 1053 -15.35 -16.86 24.03
CA PRO A 1053 -16.34 -17.15 25.07
C PRO A 1053 -16.06 -16.50 26.43
N ASP A 1054 -14.80 -16.22 26.74
CA ASP A 1054 -14.38 -15.49 27.96
C ASP A 1054 -14.42 -13.96 27.81
N GLY A 1055 -14.75 -13.43 26.62
CA GLY A 1055 -14.84 -12.00 26.34
C GLY A 1055 -13.49 -11.27 26.29
N LYS A 1056 -12.37 -11.98 26.45
CA LYS A 1056 -11.01 -11.38 26.52
C LYS A 1056 -10.34 -11.19 25.16
N LEU A 1057 -10.79 -11.90 24.13
CA LEU A 1057 -10.27 -11.82 22.79
C LEU A 1057 -11.39 -11.48 21.81
N LEU A 1058 -11.03 -10.76 20.77
CA LEU A 1058 -11.85 -10.58 19.58
C LEU A 1058 -11.07 -11.15 18.40
N ALA A 1059 -11.71 -11.96 17.56
CA ALA A 1059 -11.12 -12.42 16.31
C ALA A 1059 -11.75 -11.68 15.13
N SER A 1060 -10.96 -11.33 14.13
CA SER A 1060 -11.44 -10.74 12.88
C SER A 1060 -10.85 -11.44 11.65
N ALA A 1061 -11.69 -11.66 10.65
CA ALA A 1061 -11.33 -12.28 9.37
C ALA A 1061 -11.38 -11.24 8.24
N SER A 1062 -10.39 -11.25 7.35
CA SER A 1062 -10.25 -10.21 6.32
C SER A 1062 -9.89 -10.75 4.94
N ARG A 1063 -10.20 -9.92 3.94
CA ARG A 1063 -9.76 -10.05 2.55
C ARG A 1063 -8.24 -10.00 2.39
N ASP A 1064 -7.52 -9.46 3.37
CA ASP A 1064 -6.04 -9.47 3.38
C ASP A 1064 -5.41 -10.86 3.63
N GLN A 1065 -6.22 -11.93 3.55
CA GLN A 1065 -5.83 -13.32 3.72
C GLN A 1065 -5.41 -13.68 5.16
N THR A 1066 -5.62 -12.77 6.12
CA THR A 1066 -5.28 -12.98 7.52
C THR A 1066 -6.51 -13.03 8.43
N THR A 1067 -6.34 -13.70 9.57
CA THR A 1067 -7.20 -13.52 10.74
C THR A 1067 -6.39 -12.88 11.84
N ARG A 1068 -6.99 -11.95 12.59
CA ARG A 1068 -6.32 -11.25 13.71
C ARG A 1068 -7.04 -11.53 15.01
N LEU A 1069 -6.30 -11.78 16.07
CA LEU A 1069 -6.81 -11.96 17.43
C LEU A 1069 -6.44 -10.75 18.28
N TRP A 1070 -7.37 -9.86 18.50
CA TRP A 1070 -7.23 -8.65 19.31
C TRP A 1070 -7.41 -9.00 20.78
N GLN A 1071 -6.48 -8.58 21.62
CA GLN A 1071 -6.62 -8.68 23.06
C GLN A 1071 -7.44 -7.50 23.57
N LEU A 1072 -8.48 -7.82 24.34
CA LEU A 1072 -9.35 -6.85 24.99
C LEU A 1072 -8.80 -6.64 26.40
N ASP A 1073 -7.76 -5.81 26.52
CA ASP A 1073 -7.14 -5.51 27.80
C ASP A 1073 -8.09 -4.71 28.69
N SER A 1074 -8.38 -5.27 29.87
CA SER A 1074 -9.21 -4.63 30.89
C SER A 1074 -8.59 -3.33 31.42
N THR A 1075 -7.25 -3.20 31.44
CA THR A 1075 -6.55 -2.00 31.89
C THR A 1075 -6.68 -0.83 30.92
N LYS A 1076 -6.55 -1.06 29.61
CA LYS A 1076 -6.75 0.00 28.60
C LYS A 1076 -8.25 0.26 28.32
N GLN A 1077 -9.13 -0.73 28.52
CA GLN A 1077 -10.60 -0.54 28.53
C GLN A 1077 -11.11 0.18 29.79
N GLN A 1078 -10.41 0.08 30.92
CA GLN A 1078 -10.68 0.85 32.14
C GLN A 1078 -10.25 2.32 32.05
N LEU A 1079 -9.42 2.69 31.06
CA LEU A 1079 -9.08 4.08 30.75
C LEU A 1079 -10.23 4.75 29.98
N SER A 1080 -11.42 4.77 30.56
CA SER A 1080 -12.61 5.41 29.96
C SER A 1080 -12.65 6.92 30.18
N GLU A 1081 -11.74 7.47 30.97
CA GLU A 1081 -11.68 8.90 31.28
C GLU A 1081 -10.37 9.56 30.84
N LEU A 1082 -10.50 10.75 30.24
CA LEU A 1082 -9.40 11.64 29.84
C LEU A 1082 -8.35 11.87 30.97
N LYS A 1083 -8.78 11.77 32.23
CA LYS A 1083 -7.92 11.93 33.42
C LYS A 1083 -6.83 10.86 33.53
N ALA A 1084 -7.06 9.66 33.00
CA ALA A 1084 -6.11 8.55 33.11
C ALA A 1084 -5.27 8.37 31.82
N LEU A 1085 -5.79 8.77 30.66
CA LEU A 1085 -5.09 8.70 29.37
C LEU A 1085 -3.95 9.74 29.28
N LEU A 1086 -4.17 10.97 29.73
CA LEU A 1086 -3.20 12.06 29.61
C LEU A 1086 -1.86 11.79 30.33
N PRO A 1087 -1.83 11.34 31.61
CA PRO A 1087 -0.57 10.99 32.27
C PRO A 1087 0.20 9.89 31.52
N PHE A 1088 -0.49 8.85 31.04
CA PHE A 1088 0.13 7.78 30.27
C PHE A 1088 0.73 8.29 28.97
N SER A 1089 0.00 9.12 28.20
CA SER A 1089 0.51 9.72 26.97
C SER A 1089 1.72 10.61 27.22
N CYS A 1090 1.70 11.38 28.30
CA CYS A 1090 2.82 12.22 28.69
C CYS A 1090 4.04 11.41 29.12
N GLN A 1091 3.85 10.29 29.82
CA GLN A 1091 4.94 9.36 30.12
C GLN A 1091 5.49 8.70 28.86
N TRP A 1092 4.64 8.36 27.89
CA TRP A 1092 5.08 7.79 26.60
C TRP A 1092 5.91 8.79 25.79
N LEU A 1093 5.51 10.06 25.78
CA LEU A 1093 6.18 11.15 25.05
C LEU A 1093 7.40 11.72 25.77
N HIS A 1094 7.61 11.41 27.05
CA HIS A 1094 8.58 12.08 27.93
C HIS A 1094 9.97 12.22 27.28
N ASP A 1095 10.56 11.10 26.89
CA ASP A 1095 11.91 11.06 26.29
C ASP A 1095 11.98 11.84 24.98
N TYR A 1096 10.96 11.70 24.12
CA TYR A 1096 10.90 12.37 22.82
C TYR A 1096 10.78 13.89 22.92
N LEU A 1097 9.92 14.39 23.80
CA LEU A 1097 9.74 15.83 24.03
C LEU A 1097 11.02 16.49 24.54
N LYS A 1098 11.77 15.76 25.38
CA LYS A 1098 13.03 16.23 25.95
C LYS A 1098 14.17 16.25 24.93
N THR A 1099 14.25 15.24 24.06
CA THR A 1099 15.49 14.97 23.30
C THR A 1099 15.44 15.35 21.82
N ASN A 1100 14.25 15.44 21.21
CA ASN A 1100 14.15 15.78 19.80
C ASN A 1100 14.52 17.25 19.54
N PRO A 1101 15.52 17.56 18.70
CA PRO A 1101 15.93 18.93 18.41
C PRO A 1101 14.94 19.72 17.53
N LYS A 1102 14.07 19.06 16.76
CA LYS A 1102 13.14 19.70 15.80
C LYS A 1102 11.82 20.18 16.42
N LEU A 1103 11.57 19.89 17.70
CA LEU A 1103 10.38 20.34 18.40
C LEU A 1103 10.47 21.81 18.79
N GLU A 1104 9.37 22.54 18.63
CA GLU A 1104 9.22 23.90 19.15
C GLU A 1104 9.25 23.91 20.68
N GLU A 1105 9.74 25.01 21.27
CA GLU A 1105 9.90 25.13 22.73
C GLU A 1105 8.58 24.96 23.49
N TYR A 1106 7.47 25.43 22.91
CA TYR A 1106 6.13 25.24 23.47
C TYR A 1106 5.76 23.75 23.61
N ASP A 1107 6.14 22.93 22.62
CA ASP A 1107 5.78 21.51 22.57
C ASP A 1107 6.52 20.69 23.62
N ARG A 1108 7.74 21.10 23.98
CA ARG A 1108 8.52 20.44 25.04
C ARG A 1108 7.85 20.50 26.40
N HIS A 1109 7.01 21.51 26.63
CA HIS A 1109 6.40 21.80 27.92
C HIS A 1109 4.94 21.38 28.05
N ILE A 1110 4.36 20.77 27.01
CA ILE A 1110 2.95 20.34 27.04
C ILE A 1110 2.70 19.42 28.26
N CYS A 1111 3.63 18.53 28.60
CA CYS A 1111 3.43 17.57 29.69
C CYS A 1111 3.89 18.02 31.09
N ASN A 1112 4.36 19.27 31.26
CA ASN A 1112 4.90 19.76 32.54
C ASN A 1112 3.90 19.72 33.70
N SER A 1113 2.60 19.80 33.42
CA SER A 1113 1.54 19.75 34.46
C SER A 1113 1.39 18.38 35.14
N TYR A 1114 2.11 17.35 34.65
CA TYR A 1114 2.07 15.97 35.16
C TYR A 1114 3.45 15.50 35.61
N GLY A 1115 4.28 16.45 36.10
CA GLY A 1115 5.70 16.27 36.38
C GLY A 1115 6.07 14.94 37.03
N ASP A 1116 7.25 14.44 36.63
CA ASP A 1116 8.00 13.27 37.12
C ASP A 1116 7.37 12.60 38.36
N ALA A 1117 6.35 11.78 38.15
CA ALA A 1117 5.85 10.87 39.16
C ALA A 1117 6.65 9.56 39.07
N PRO A 1118 7.07 8.98 40.21
CA PRO A 1118 8.24 8.12 40.33
C PRO A 1118 8.17 6.76 39.64
#